data_AF-A0A178CZA8-F1
#
_entry.id   AF-A0A178CZA8-F1
#
_cell.length_a   1.000
_cell.length_b   1.000
_cell.length_c   1.000
_cell.angle_alpha   90.00
_cell.angle_beta   90.00
_cell.angle_gamma   90.00
#
_symmetry.space_group_name_H-M   'P 1'
#
loop_
_entity.id
_entity.type
_entity.pdbx_description
1 polymer ?
#
loop_
_entity_poly.entity_id
_entity_poly.type
_entity_poly.pdbx_seq_one_letter_code
_entity_poly.pdbx_strand_id
1 'polypeptide(L)'
;MARVARYLLLLLAALVAAAPPSIPWNDDGQQQVIDGPSTLKSQPAPRRLRGRFLHITDLHPDPFYKPHSDPEEQCHYGHGSAAYYGAETTDCDTPISLVNATFKWIEANLKDEIDFVVWTGDSARHDNDDRLPRSDKQVLKLNRYVVNKFVETFGKPDNIHDPDPTNDFVVPIVPTFGNNDILPHNIFTAGPNKWTRTYLDVWEPFIPQAQRHSFARGGWFFTEVIPDRLAVFSLNTLYFFDSNSAVDGCDLKSEPGYEHMEWLRIQLQFLRDRGMKAILIGHVPPARTESKQNWDESCYQKFTLWMRQYRDVIITSIFGHMNIDHFMFQDVKELHYKFKIEGIDDGPNKIQRFKSQPDNTFSLAAKAQYLNELRSGWSALPTPPAGHSYLCMDGEEVSNNTVDTRKKDEEKELAKFLKAIGGPWAERYSLTLVSPSVVPNFFPTLRVVEYNITGMENDHPAQGAIGKPAVEHHVDGSADREEVSELTKEDESDNDVDTNNDIHDLKKKKKGKKRKKKPKKPNFPVPKPPSSSSPPGPAYSPQPLSLVSLTQYYANLTRIHEQMHQDKSSNKDPYKHFAYFTEYTTKNDSAYQIQDLTVRSMLDLAERMGRDSLKLSDEDLEDVERDVDLSKKKGDKHKTSTRKNHLWKVFIKRAFVHTKPDDEIDQRFG
;
A
#
# COMPACT_ATOMS: atom_id res chain seq x y z
N MET A 1 -34.19 -20.39 65.83
CA MET A 1 -35.33 -20.46 66.77
C MET A 1 -35.99 -19.08 66.87
N ALA A 2 -36.99 -18.91 67.74
CA ALA A 2 -37.70 -17.66 68.16
C ALA A 2 -37.05 -16.29 67.82
N ARG A 3 -37.78 -15.24 67.35
CA ARG A 3 -38.85 -14.45 68.03
C ARG A 3 -38.32 -13.68 69.28
N VAL A 4 -38.66 -12.41 69.59
CA VAL A 4 -39.60 -11.44 68.96
C VAL A 4 -39.35 -9.97 69.42
N ALA A 5 -39.79 -8.98 68.62
CA ALA A 5 -40.24 -7.58 68.90
C ALA A 5 -39.52 -6.68 69.95
N ARG A 6 -39.07 -5.47 69.55
CA ARG A 6 -39.73 -4.13 69.66
C ARG A 6 -39.98 -3.58 71.07
N TYR A 7 -39.69 -2.29 71.26
CA TYR A 7 -40.64 -1.31 71.80
C TYR A 7 -40.49 0.05 71.10
N LEU A 8 -41.51 0.91 71.20
CA LEU A 8 -41.64 2.19 70.48
C LEU A 8 -42.05 3.30 71.44
N LEU A 9 -41.52 4.52 71.25
CA LEU A 9 -42.19 5.79 71.56
C LEU A 9 -41.96 6.75 70.37
N LEU A 10 -43.00 7.29 69.70
CA LEU A 10 -44.01 8.28 70.12
C LEU A 10 -43.43 9.72 70.25
N LEU A 11 -44.02 10.79 69.69
CA LEU A 11 -44.96 10.98 68.56
C LEU A 11 -45.13 12.50 68.28
N LEU A 12 -46.00 12.87 67.31
CA LEU A 12 -46.55 14.21 66.98
C LEU A 12 -45.58 15.18 66.25
N ALA A 13 -46.00 16.01 65.29
CA ALA A 13 -47.25 16.13 64.49
C ALA A 13 -46.87 16.88 63.16
N ALA A 14 -47.42 16.63 61.96
CA ALA A 14 -48.82 16.56 61.49
C ALA A 14 -49.53 17.95 61.56
N LEU A 15 -50.25 18.48 60.56
CA LEU A 15 -50.78 18.06 59.23
C LEU A 15 -50.57 19.26 58.24
N VAL A 16 -51.03 19.43 56.98
CA VAL A 16 -51.70 18.72 55.83
C VAL A 16 -51.54 19.71 54.61
N ALA A 17 -51.66 19.47 53.30
CA ALA A 17 -52.19 18.41 52.40
C ALA A 17 -51.09 18.02 51.36
N ALA A 18 -51.28 17.57 50.10
CA ALA A 18 -52.43 17.14 49.27
C ALA A 18 -51.99 15.95 48.35
N ALA A 19 -52.89 15.40 47.54
CA ALA A 19 -52.69 14.26 46.62
C ALA A 19 -53.24 14.58 45.21
N PRO A 20 -53.25 13.68 44.19
CA PRO A 20 -52.51 12.42 43.94
C PRO A 20 -51.64 12.53 42.63
N PRO A 21 -51.04 11.46 42.04
CA PRO A 21 -49.98 11.61 41.02
C PRO A 21 -50.43 11.56 39.55
N SER A 22 -49.59 12.11 38.66
CA SER A 22 -49.64 11.96 37.20
C SER A 22 -48.21 11.93 36.60
N ILE A 23 -47.93 11.01 35.67
CA ILE A 23 -46.61 10.80 35.05
C ILE A 23 -46.44 11.67 33.79
N PRO A 24 -45.29 12.33 33.61
CA PRO A 24 -44.55 12.25 32.36
C PRO A 24 -43.03 12.00 32.53
N TRP A 25 -42.31 11.91 31.41
CA TRP A 25 -40.88 11.60 31.27
C TRP A 25 -39.91 12.75 31.57
N ASN A 26 -38.60 12.41 31.64
CA ASN A 26 -37.37 13.19 31.39
C ASN A 26 -37.30 14.63 31.98
N ASP A 27 -36.26 15.02 32.72
CA ASP A 27 -34.86 14.99 32.27
C ASP A 27 -33.85 15.09 33.44
N ASP A 28 -32.56 15.18 33.11
CA ASP A 28 -31.41 15.71 33.86
C ASP A 28 -31.14 15.25 35.31
N GLY A 29 -29.94 14.68 35.51
CA GLY A 29 -29.44 14.19 36.79
C GLY A 29 -27.93 14.38 36.95
N GLN A 30 -27.42 15.57 36.64
CA GLN A 30 -25.98 15.87 36.72
C GLN A 30 -25.41 15.68 38.14
N GLN A 31 -24.52 14.70 38.31
CA GLN A 31 -23.78 14.50 39.55
C GLN A 31 -22.60 15.49 39.62
N GLN A 32 -22.84 16.66 40.21
CA GLN A 32 -21.82 17.70 40.38
C GLN A 32 -20.65 17.20 41.26
N VAL A 33 -19.48 17.02 40.64
CA VAL A 33 -18.20 16.92 41.33
C VAL A 33 -17.71 18.36 41.59
N ILE A 34 -17.26 18.63 42.82
CA ILE A 34 -16.73 19.96 43.18
C ILE A 34 -15.26 20.00 42.80
N ASP A 35 -14.97 20.45 41.58
CA ASP A 35 -13.60 20.78 41.18
C ASP A 35 -13.12 22.02 41.96
N GLY A 36 -12.00 21.85 42.67
CA GLY A 36 -11.19 22.97 43.12
C GLY A 36 -10.52 23.66 41.93
N PRO A 37 -9.89 24.84 42.11
CA PRO A 37 -9.24 25.58 41.04
C PRO A 37 -7.94 24.90 40.60
N SER A 38 -8.07 23.79 39.88
CA SER A 38 -6.98 23.23 39.08
C SER A 38 -6.64 24.24 37.99
N THR A 39 -5.35 24.55 37.86
CA THR A 39 -4.89 25.38 36.74
C THR A 39 -4.96 24.54 35.47
N LEU A 40 -6.09 24.59 34.79
CA LEU A 40 -6.29 24.04 33.45
C LEU A 40 -5.23 24.63 32.51
N LYS A 41 -4.12 23.91 32.34
CA LYS A 41 -3.25 24.09 31.18
C LYS A 41 -4.15 23.84 29.97
N SER A 42 -4.32 24.85 29.12
CA SER A 42 -5.01 24.68 27.86
C SER A 42 -4.33 23.56 27.08
N GLN A 43 -5.07 22.49 26.76
CA GLN A 43 -4.59 21.46 25.84
C GLN A 43 -4.09 22.15 24.57
N PRO A 44 -2.89 21.80 24.05
CA PRO A 44 -2.35 22.43 22.87
C PRO A 44 -3.31 22.24 21.69
N ALA A 45 -3.51 23.29 20.90
CA ALA A 45 -4.40 23.23 19.75
C ALA A 45 -3.96 22.13 18.78
N PRO A 46 -4.90 21.33 18.22
CA PRO A 46 -4.54 20.23 17.33
C PRO A 46 -3.73 20.72 16.12
N ARG A 47 -2.70 19.94 15.77
CA ARG A 47 -1.84 20.17 14.61
C ARG A 47 -2.71 20.22 13.33
N ARG A 48 -2.58 21.29 12.55
CA ARG A 48 -3.27 21.38 11.24
C ARG A 48 -2.66 20.39 10.24
N LEU A 49 -3.49 19.85 9.36
CA LEU A 49 -3.02 19.03 8.25
C LEU A 49 -2.05 19.81 7.33
N ARG A 50 -1.03 19.11 6.84
CA ARG A 50 -0.06 19.57 5.84
C ARG A 50 -0.41 19.09 4.44
N GLY A 51 -1.22 18.04 4.33
CA GLY A 51 -1.50 17.33 3.08
C GLY A 51 -0.32 16.47 2.63
N ARG A 52 0.45 15.90 3.57
CA ARG A 52 1.71 15.18 3.27
C ARG A 52 1.88 13.96 4.17
N PHE A 53 2.40 12.85 3.67
CA PHE A 53 2.83 11.72 4.52
C PHE A 53 4.17 11.13 4.07
N LEU A 54 4.91 10.57 5.03
CA LEU A 54 6.17 9.85 4.79
C LEU A 54 5.90 8.37 4.56
N HIS A 55 6.57 7.79 3.57
CA HIS A 55 6.75 6.35 3.41
C HIS A 55 8.23 6.00 3.55
N ILE A 56 8.51 5.02 4.41
CA ILE A 56 9.82 4.44 4.68
C ILE A 56 9.72 2.91 4.74
N THR A 57 10.72 2.20 4.24
CA THR A 57 10.69 0.73 4.11
C THR A 57 12.08 0.13 4.09
N ASP A 58 12.17 -1.18 4.35
CA ASP A 58 13.36 -2.01 4.10
C ASP A 58 14.61 -1.37 4.73
N LEU A 59 14.55 -1.24 6.06
CA LEU A 59 15.53 -0.53 6.87
C LEU A 59 16.76 -1.37 7.21
N HIS A 60 16.60 -2.70 7.32
CA HIS A 60 17.64 -3.71 7.53
C HIS A 60 18.87 -3.28 8.37
N PRO A 61 18.70 -2.75 9.60
CA PRO A 61 19.84 -2.42 10.46
C PRO A 61 20.69 -3.66 10.76
N ASP A 62 21.94 -3.67 10.31
CA ASP A 62 22.92 -4.67 10.69
C ASP A 62 23.88 -4.14 11.78
N PRO A 63 23.99 -4.85 12.92
CA PRO A 63 24.92 -4.50 13.99
C PRO A 63 26.31 -5.14 13.83
N PHE A 64 26.60 -5.88 12.76
CA PHE A 64 27.89 -6.55 12.53
C PHE A 64 28.78 -5.86 11.48
N TYR A 65 28.19 -4.96 10.69
CA TYR A 65 28.80 -4.16 9.64
C TYR A 65 30.03 -3.43 10.14
N LYS A 66 31.13 -3.51 9.39
CA LYS A 66 32.39 -2.83 9.73
C LYS A 66 32.82 -1.94 8.57
N PRO A 67 32.95 -0.61 8.77
CA PRO A 67 33.62 0.23 7.79
C PRO A 67 34.99 -0.36 7.41
N HIS A 68 35.27 -0.38 6.11
CA HIS A 68 36.44 -0.96 5.46
C HIS A 68 36.50 -2.50 5.43
N SER A 69 35.41 -3.21 5.69
CA SER A 69 35.24 -4.64 5.35
C SER A 69 35.16 -4.89 3.83
N ASP A 70 35.21 -6.16 3.45
CA ASP A 70 34.88 -6.63 2.10
C ASP A 70 33.35 -6.82 1.94
N PRO A 71 32.69 -6.24 0.93
CA PRO A 71 31.27 -6.48 0.68
C PRO A 71 30.91 -7.92 0.30
N GLU A 72 31.80 -8.65 -0.36
CA GLU A 72 31.60 -10.08 -0.68
C GLU A 72 31.56 -10.95 0.59
N GLU A 73 32.09 -10.42 1.70
CA GLU A 73 32.06 -10.98 3.06
C GLU A 73 30.94 -10.31 3.91
N GLN A 74 29.82 -9.94 3.27
CA GLN A 74 28.60 -9.37 3.85
C GLN A 74 28.83 -8.06 4.63
N CYS A 75 29.92 -7.36 4.33
CA CYS A 75 30.46 -6.25 5.13
C CYS A 75 30.75 -6.61 6.60
N HIS A 76 30.85 -7.90 6.94
CA HIS A 76 31.18 -8.41 8.27
C HIS A 76 32.68 -8.72 8.43
N TYR A 77 33.42 -9.06 7.36
CA TYR A 77 34.82 -9.53 7.45
C TYR A 77 35.70 -8.97 6.30
N GLY A 78 36.93 -9.49 6.16
CA GLY A 78 37.87 -9.08 5.12
C GLY A 78 38.39 -7.63 5.29
N HIS A 79 38.89 -7.07 4.19
CA HIS A 79 39.21 -5.65 4.07
C HIS A 79 38.92 -5.20 2.63
N GLY A 80 38.08 -4.19 2.46
CA GLY A 80 37.57 -3.77 1.16
C GLY A 80 36.90 -2.40 1.16
N SER A 81 35.97 -2.19 0.23
CA SER A 81 35.37 -0.90 -0.12
C SER A 81 34.25 -0.41 0.80
N ALA A 82 33.81 -1.20 1.79
CA ALA A 82 32.70 -0.83 2.65
C ALA A 82 32.95 0.52 3.36
N ALA A 83 31.99 1.42 3.34
CA ALA A 83 32.16 2.79 3.85
C ALA A 83 31.25 3.09 5.05
N TYR A 84 31.44 4.26 5.69
CA TYR A 84 30.87 4.55 7.02
C TYR A 84 29.34 4.54 7.08
N TYR A 85 28.66 4.79 5.95
CA TYR A 85 27.19 4.77 5.86
C TYR A 85 26.63 3.64 4.99
N GLY A 86 27.45 2.68 4.58
CA GLY A 86 27.02 1.57 3.71
C GLY A 86 28.00 1.33 2.57
N ALA A 87 27.62 0.41 1.69
CA ALA A 87 28.33 0.07 0.46
C ALA A 87 27.29 -0.02 -0.66
N GLU A 88 27.05 1.08 -1.37
CA GLU A 88 26.04 1.14 -2.42
C GLU A 88 26.27 0.08 -3.52
N THR A 89 25.18 -0.49 -4.05
CA THR A 89 25.19 -1.52 -5.10
C THR A 89 25.83 -2.86 -4.71
N THR A 90 25.84 -3.17 -3.41
CA THR A 90 26.28 -4.47 -2.85
C THR A 90 25.13 -5.15 -2.09
N ASP A 91 25.29 -6.42 -1.72
CA ASP A 91 24.33 -7.16 -0.87
C ASP A 91 24.55 -6.90 0.65
N CYS A 92 25.19 -5.79 1.03
CA CYS A 92 25.41 -5.41 2.43
C CYS A 92 24.22 -4.67 3.03
N ASP A 93 23.81 -5.10 4.21
CA ASP A 93 22.75 -4.46 4.99
C ASP A 93 23.16 -3.13 5.63
N THR A 94 22.16 -2.40 6.14
CA THR A 94 22.28 -1.00 6.58
C THR A 94 23.10 -0.86 7.87
N PRO A 95 24.25 -0.17 7.88
CA PRO A 95 24.94 0.07 9.13
C PRO A 95 24.14 0.98 10.07
N ILE A 96 24.29 0.74 11.37
CA ILE A 96 23.64 1.51 12.46
C ILE A 96 23.86 3.03 12.31
N SER A 97 24.99 3.46 11.76
CA SER A 97 25.29 4.86 11.42
C SER A 97 24.29 5.48 10.43
N LEU A 98 23.93 4.77 9.35
CA LEU A 98 23.02 5.23 8.31
C LEU A 98 21.58 5.33 8.84
N VAL A 99 21.13 4.37 9.65
CA VAL A 99 19.81 4.46 10.29
C VAL A 99 19.75 5.67 11.22
N ASN A 100 20.77 5.90 12.07
CA ASN A 100 20.80 7.10 12.92
C ASN A 100 20.81 8.40 12.11
N ALA A 101 21.58 8.45 11.03
CA ALA A 101 21.66 9.64 10.17
C ALA A 101 20.34 9.91 9.43
N THR A 102 19.66 8.86 8.99
CA THR A 102 18.35 8.92 8.33
C THR A 102 17.28 9.47 9.27
N PHE A 103 17.15 8.93 10.48
CA PHE A 103 16.16 9.42 11.46
C PHE A 103 16.48 10.84 11.95
N LYS A 104 17.77 11.20 12.14
CA LYS A 104 18.19 12.58 12.44
C LYS A 104 17.85 13.55 11.31
N TRP A 105 17.95 13.12 10.05
CA TRP A 105 17.55 13.95 8.90
C TRP A 105 16.02 14.09 8.81
N ILE A 106 15.26 13.02 9.04
CA ILE A 106 13.79 13.05 9.10
C ILE A 106 13.30 14.00 10.20
N GLU A 107 13.90 13.95 11.39
CA GLU A 107 13.60 14.88 12.48
C GLU A 107 13.79 16.34 12.04
N ALA A 108 14.95 16.66 11.45
CA ALA A 108 15.31 18.04 11.11
C ALA A 108 14.58 18.61 9.87
N ASN A 109 13.97 17.77 9.02
CA ASN A 109 13.44 18.21 7.72
C ASN A 109 11.97 17.83 7.45
N LEU A 110 11.41 16.82 8.13
CA LEU A 110 10.07 16.29 7.81
C LEU A 110 9.10 16.24 9.00
N LYS A 111 9.58 16.17 10.26
CA LYS A 111 8.78 16.02 11.49
C LYS A 111 7.58 16.96 11.58
N ASP A 112 7.77 18.24 11.30
CA ASP A 112 6.73 19.27 11.39
C ASP A 112 5.96 19.50 10.07
N GLU A 113 6.29 18.72 9.03
CA GLU A 113 5.83 18.87 7.65
C GLU A 113 5.03 17.68 7.10
N ILE A 114 4.87 16.59 7.86
CA ILE A 114 4.06 15.41 7.50
C ILE A 114 2.94 15.12 8.50
N ASP A 115 1.83 14.56 8.04
CA ASP A 115 0.64 14.26 8.85
C ASP A 115 0.66 12.87 9.46
N PHE A 116 1.27 11.89 8.79
CA PHE A 116 1.44 10.52 9.28
C PHE A 116 2.65 9.84 8.63
N VAL A 117 3.05 8.68 9.17
CA VAL A 117 4.11 7.81 8.61
C VAL A 117 3.54 6.43 8.28
N VAL A 118 3.82 5.97 7.06
CA VAL A 118 3.67 4.58 6.61
C VAL A 118 5.03 3.90 6.69
N TRP A 119 5.12 2.79 7.42
CA TRP A 119 6.35 2.00 7.54
C TRP A 119 6.10 0.55 7.10
N THR A 120 6.61 0.16 5.93
CA THR A 120 6.34 -1.16 5.34
C THR A 120 7.37 -2.24 5.70
N GLY A 121 7.82 -2.23 6.96
CA GLY A 121 8.56 -3.33 7.59
C GLY A 121 10.03 -3.48 7.18
N ASP A 122 10.52 -4.71 7.34
CA ASP A 122 11.89 -5.18 7.15
C ASP A 122 12.93 -4.40 7.97
N SER A 123 12.82 -4.61 9.27
CA SER A 123 13.58 -3.99 10.35
C SER A 123 14.71 -4.87 10.88
N ALA A 124 14.95 -6.04 10.29
CA ALA A 124 16.07 -6.91 10.60
C ALA A 124 16.90 -7.17 9.35
N ARG A 125 18.23 -7.15 9.50
CA ARG A 125 19.18 -7.52 8.45
C ARG A 125 18.90 -8.91 7.89
N HIS A 126 19.29 -9.17 6.64
CA HIS A 126 19.17 -10.46 5.96
C HIS A 126 19.92 -11.57 6.70
N ASP A 127 19.69 -12.82 6.31
CA ASP A 127 20.35 -14.00 6.90
C ASP A 127 21.32 -14.61 5.88
N ASN A 128 22.28 -13.79 5.43
CA ASN A 128 23.22 -14.05 4.34
C ASN A 128 24.65 -14.38 4.80
N ASP A 129 24.91 -14.48 6.11
CA ASP A 129 26.20 -14.88 6.69
C ASP A 129 26.03 -16.10 7.60
N ASP A 130 26.37 -17.29 7.07
CA ASP A 130 26.32 -18.57 7.79
C ASP A 130 27.15 -18.61 9.09
N ARG A 131 28.13 -17.69 9.25
CA ARG A 131 28.95 -17.57 10.47
C ARG A 131 28.21 -16.86 11.60
N LEU A 132 27.23 -16.03 11.26
CA LEU A 132 26.42 -15.23 12.18
C LEU A 132 24.92 -15.42 11.87
N PRO A 133 24.37 -16.64 12.00
CA PRO A 133 22.95 -16.89 11.72
C PRO A 133 22.04 -16.03 12.62
N ARG A 134 20.98 -15.50 12.03
CA ARG A 134 20.03 -14.60 12.69
C ARG A 134 19.10 -15.40 13.60
N SER A 135 18.97 -14.94 14.84
CA SER A 135 18.06 -15.53 15.84
C SER A 135 16.85 -14.65 16.14
N ASP A 136 15.78 -15.24 16.69
CA ASP A 136 14.59 -14.52 17.17
C ASP A 136 14.96 -13.30 18.04
N LYS A 137 16.00 -13.42 18.87
CA LYS A 137 16.49 -12.34 19.74
C LYS A 137 17.11 -11.18 18.97
N GLN A 138 17.77 -11.43 17.84
CA GLN A 138 18.29 -10.37 16.97
C GLN A 138 17.14 -9.68 16.22
N VAL A 139 16.22 -10.42 15.61
CA VAL A 139 15.04 -9.87 14.91
C VAL A 139 14.28 -8.89 15.82
N LEU A 140 13.96 -9.33 17.05
CA LEU A 140 13.25 -8.53 18.03
C LEU A 140 14.06 -7.34 18.56
N LYS A 141 15.40 -7.49 18.72
CA LYS A 141 16.28 -6.38 19.13
C LYS A 141 16.34 -5.30 18.05
N LEU A 142 16.44 -5.70 16.79
CA LEU A 142 16.54 -4.78 15.65
C LEU A 142 15.21 -4.08 15.37
N ASN A 143 14.09 -4.81 15.50
CA ASN A 143 12.76 -4.21 15.48
C ASN A 143 12.57 -3.18 16.61
N ARG A 144 12.86 -3.53 17.87
CA ARG A 144 12.80 -2.55 18.98
C ARG A 144 13.76 -1.36 18.79
N TYR A 145 14.92 -1.57 18.15
CA TYR A 145 15.82 -0.47 17.80
C TYR A 145 15.15 0.50 16.80
N VAL A 146 14.47 0.01 15.76
CA VAL A 146 13.74 0.88 14.81
C VAL A 146 12.51 1.53 15.46
N VAL A 147 11.76 0.80 16.30
CA VAL A 147 10.67 1.40 17.11
C VAL A 147 11.20 2.55 17.98
N ASN A 148 12.33 2.35 18.66
CA ASN A 148 12.96 3.41 19.44
C ASN A 148 13.38 4.61 18.57
N LYS A 149 13.87 4.40 17.32
CA LYS A 149 14.15 5.51 16.41
C LYS A 149 12.89 6.31 16.05
N PHE A 150 11.74 5.64 15.85
CA PHE A 150 10.46 6.33 15.66
C PHE A 150 10.01 7.08 16.92
N VAL A 151 10.20 6.52 18.13
CA VAL A 151 9.91 7.20 19.41
C VAL A 151 10.82 8.43 19.59
N GLU A 152 12.13 8.32 19.33
CA GLU A 152 13.08 9.43 19.39
C GLU A 152 12.68 10.56 18.42
N THR A 153 12.34 10.23 17.16
CA THR A 153 12.03 11.23 16.14
C THR A 153 10.63 11.82 16.24
N PHE A 154 9.60 11.06 16.64
CA PHE A 154 8.20 11.50 16.58
C PHE A 154 7.45 11.50 17.91
N GLY A 155 8.08 11.06 19.00
CA GLY A 155 7.49 11.09 20.34
C GLY A 155 7.19 12.49 20.84
N LYS A 156 6.15 12.61 21.66
CA LYS A 156 5.81 13.83 22.42
C LYS A 156 6.84 14.02 23.56
N PRO A 157 7.20 15.27 23.91
CA PRO A 157 8.21 15.56 24.94
C PRO A 157 7.68 15.44 26.38
N ASP A 158 6.37 15.27 26.56
CA ASP A 158 5.66 15.43 27.83
C ASP A 158 4.90 14.18 28.32
N ASN A 159 5.29 12.98 27.88
CA ASN A 159 4.72 11.67 28.27
C ASN A 159 4.95 11.29 29.76
N ILE A 160 5.25 12.28 30.61
CA ILE A 160 5.42 12.09 32.05
C ILE A 160 4.01 11.96 32.66
N HIS A 161 3.60 10.69 32.88
CA HIS A 161 2.31 10.24 33.40
C HIS A 161 1.17 10.01 32.39
N ASP A 162 1.44 9.76 31.10
CA ASP A 162 0.41 9.22 30.21
C ASP A 162 0.21 7.71 30.48
N PRO A 163 -1.03 7.23 30.76
CA PRO A 163 -1.33 5.80 30.88
C PRO A 163 -1.70 5.13 29.55
N ASP A 164 -1.88 5.88 28.46
CA ASP A 164 -2.20 5.36 27.13
C ASP A 164 -1.00 5.53 26.18
N PRO A 165 -0.13 4.50 26.04
CA PRO A 165 1.05 4.57 25.17
C PRO A 165 0.69 4.73 23.67
N THR A 166 -0.59 4.56 23.28
CA THR A 166 -1.00 4.87 21.90
C THR A 166 -1.06 6.39 21.64
N ASN A 167 -1.07 7.22 22.67
CA ASN A 167 -1.04 8.68 22.60
C ASN A 167 0.38 9.27 22.55
N ASP A 168 1.45 8.47 22.54
CA ASP A 168 2.82 8.94 22.74
C ASP A 168 3.44 9.79 21.61
N PHE A 169 2.75 10.01 20.47
CA PHE A 169 3.35 10.54 19.23
C PHE A 169 2.74 11.84 18.71
N VAL A 170 3.59 12.74 18.19
CA VAL A 170 3.21 13.99 17.49
C VAL A 170 2.71 13.73 16.06
N VAL A 171 3.10 12.58 15.49
CA VAL A 171 2.73 12.11 14.15
C VAL A 171 2.38 10.62 14.25
N PRO A 172 1.17 10.16 13.90
CA PRO A 172 0.81 8.76 13.96
C PRO A 172 1.59 7.91 12.94
N ILE A 173 1.98 6.71 13.36
CA ILE A 173 2.86 5.80 12.62
C ILE A 173 2.16 4.45 12.45
N VAL A 174 2.13 3.93 11.23
CA VAL A 174 1.46 2.67 10.91
C VAL A 174 2.47 1.68 10.31
N PRO A 175 3.01 0.76 11.14
CA PRO A 175 3.89 -0.33 10.69
C PRO A 175 3.10 -1.47 10.01
N THR A 176 3.80 -2.30 9.24
CA THR A 176 3.40 -3.67 8.87
C THR A 176 4.61 -4.60 8.85
N PHE A 177 4.38 -5.92 8.82
CA PHE A 177 5.41 -6.96 8.85
C PHE A 177 6.13 -7.10 7.50
N GLY A 178 7.46 -7.05 7.52
CA GLY A 178 8.29 -7.56 6.43
C GLY A 178 8.67 -9.04 6.59
N ASN A 179 9.19 -9.66 5.51
CA ASN A 179 9.53 -11.09 5.51
C ASN A 179 10.85 -11.43 6.23
N ASN A 180 11.63 -10.42 6.61
CA ASN A 180 12.78 -10.52 7.51
C ASN A 180 12.45 -10.18 8.98
N ASP A 181 11.28 -9.59 9.27
CA ASP A 181 10.80 -9.35 10.64
C ASP A 181 10.34 -10.63 11.37
N ILE A 182 10.50 -11.80 10.75
CA ILE A 182 10.15 -13.10 11.31
C ILE A 182 11.21 -14.17 11.02
N LEU A 183 11.22 -15.21 11.87
CA LEU A 183 11.97 -16.46 11.69
C LEU A 183 11.07 -17.69 11.92
N PRO A 184 11.12 -18.71 11.04
CA PRO A 184 11.94 -18.77 9.80
C PRO A 184 11.54 -17.68 8.78
N HIS A 185 12.50 -17.24 7.98
CA HIS A 185 12.31 -16.23 6.94
C HIS A 185 11.16 -16.61 6.00
N ASN A 186 10.31 -15.65 5.63
CA ASN A 186 9.07 -15.84 4.85
C ASN A 186 7.95 -16.65 5.56
N ILE A 187 8.25 -17.51 6.54
CA ILE A 187 7.28 -18.49 7.08
C ILE A 187 6.43 -17.92 8.22
N PHE A 188 5.35 -17.22 7.87
CA PHE A 188 4.36 -16.72 8.84
C PHE A 188 3.18 -17.70 8.96
N THR A 189 3.16 -18.48 10.05
CA THR A 189 2.06 -19.41 10.39
C THR A 189 0.80 -18.68 10.86
N ALA A 190 -0.37 -19.29 10.69
CA ALA A 190 -1.65 -18.74 11.18
C ALA A 190 -1.61 -18.35 12.67
N GLY A 191 -2.24 -17.22 13.02
CA GLY A 191 -2.25 -16.69 14.38
C GLY A 191 -3.40 -17.19 15.27
N PRO A 192 -3.34 -16.97 16.60
CA PRO A 192 -2.27 -16.27 17.33
C PRO A 192 -1.00 -17.14 17.51
N ASN A 193 0.12 -16.68 16.96
CA ASN A 193 1.41 -17.38 16.90
C ASN A 193 2.48 -16.70 17.80
N LYS A 194 3.76 -17.10 17.72
CA LYS A 194 4.83 -16.46 18.52
C LYS A 194 5.08 -14.99 18.12
N TRP A 195 4.93 -14.67 16.83
CA TRP A 195 5.24 -13.36 16.28
C TRP A 195 4.17 -12.33 16.62
N THR A 196 2.92 -12.56 16.22
CA THR A 196 1.74 -11.74 16.62
C THR A 196 1.74 -11.41 18.12
N ARG A 197 1.97 -12.39 19.00
CA ARG A 197 2.02 -12.16 20.46
C ARG A 197 3.19 -11.29 20.92
N THR A 198 4.36 -11.40 20.30
CA THR A 198 5.53 -10.59 20.67
C THR A 198 5.45 -9.18 20.09
N TYR A 199 4.88 -9.04 18.89
CA TYR A 199 4.71 -7.76 18.23
C TYR A 199 3.55 -6.91 18.80
N LEU A 200 2.61 -7.52 19.54
CA LEU A 200 1.69 -6.77 20.42
C LEU A 200 2.40 -5.96 21.51
N ASP A 201 3.64 -6.34 21.86
CA ASP A 201 4.51 -5.65 22.84
C ASP A 201 5.53 -4.75 22.10
N VAL A 202 6.13 -5.20 21.00
CA VAL A 202 7.06 -4.39 20.19
C VAL A 202 6.39 -3.19 19.50
N TRP A 203 5.13 -3.32 19.06
CA TRP A 203 4.33 -2.26 18.43
C TRP A 203 3.13 -1.84 19.29
N GLU A 204 3.21 -2.08 20.60
CA GLU A 204 2.17 -1.70 21.58
C GLU A 204 1.74 -0.21 21.46
N PRO A 205 2.65 0.76 21.22
CA PRO A 205 2.31 2.18 20.99
C PRO A 205 1.67 2.49 19.63
N PHE A 206 1.75 1.58 18.64
CA PHE A 206 1.25 1.81 17.27
C PHE A 206 -0.08 1.11 16.97
N ILE A 207 -0.43 0.07 17.73
CA ILE A 207 -1.63 -0.73 17.52
C ILE A 207 -2.77 -0.21 18.41
N PRO A 208 -3.84 0.40 17.85
CA PRO A 208 -4.96 0.89 18.62
C PRO A 208 -5.54 -0.19 19.54
N GLN A 209 -5.89 0.15 20.78
CA GLN A 209 -6.34 -0.84 21.77
C GLN A 209 -7.47 -1.74 21.24
N ALA A 210 -8.45 -1.15 20.54
CA ALA A 210 -9.59 -1.85 19.94
C ALA A 210 -9.20 -2.78 18.76
N GLN A 211 -8.02 -2.60 18.16
CA GLN A 211 -7.50 -3.44 17.08
C GLN A 211 -6.61 -4.59 17.59
N ARG A 212 -6.19 -4.57 18.86
CA ARG A 212 -5.25 -5.57 19.41
C ARG A 212 -5.76 -7.02 19.31
N HIS A 213 -7.07 -7.25 19.26
CA HIS A 213 -7.63 -8.58 18.97
C HIS A 213 -7.41 -9.01 17.50
N SER A 214 -7.66 -8.12 16.54
CA SER A 214 -7.38 -8.35 15.11
C SER A 214 -5.89 -8.64 14.89
N PHE A 215 -5.03 -7.85 15.53
CA PHE A 215 -3.59 -8.05 15.47
C PHE A 215 -3.15 -9.36 16.15
N ALA A 216 -3.73 -9.72 17.30
CA ALA A 216 -3.47 -11.02 17.94
C ALA A 216 -3.85 -12.19 17.02
N ARG A 217 -4.96 -12.07 16.28
CA ARG A 217 -5.49 -13.09 15.38
C ARG A 217 -4.62 -13.25 14.12
N GLY A 218 -4.15 -12.16 13.52
CA GLY A 218 -3.54 -12.20 12.19
C GLY A 218 -2.31 -11.31 11.94
N GLY A 219 -1.98 -10.40 12.86
CA GLY A 219 -0.95 -9.37 12.62
C GLY A 219 -1.39 -8.25 11.68
N TRP A 220 -2.69 -8.20 11.33
CA TRP A 220 -3.30 -7.16 10.51
C TRP A 220 -4.18 -6.24 11.37
N PHE A 221 -4.19 -4.94 11.04
CA PHE A 221 -4.94 -3.90 11.75
C PHE A 221 -5.11 -2.65 10.90
N PHE A 222 -5.88 -1.65 11.37
CA PHE A 222 -5.89 -0.32 10.79
C PHE A 222 -5.83 0.78 11.84
N THR A 223 -5.34 1.95 11.44
CA THR A 223 -5.33 3.17 12.27
C THR A 223 -5.98 4.32 11.49
N GLU A 224 -6.93 5.03 12.10
CA GLU A 224 -7.56 6.23 11.55
C GLU A 224 -6.59 7.42 11.70
N VAL A 225 -5.68 7.60 10.73
CA VAL A 225 -4.63 8.64 10.76
C VAL A 225 -5.18 10.07 10.62
N ILE A 226 -6.38 10.22 10.05
CA ILE A 226 -7.20 11.45 10.15
C ILE A 226 -8.59 11.00 10.67
N PRO A 227 -8.98 11.36 11.90
CA PRO A 227 -10.19 10.85 12.54
C PRO A 227 -11.45 11.04 11.67
N ASP A 228 -12.28 10.00 11.54
CA ASP A 228 -13.52 10.02 10.75
C ASP A 228 -13.36 10.42 9.25
N ARG A 229 -12.12 10.44 8.72
CA ARG A 229 -11.80 10.75 7.32
C ARG A 229 -11.00 9.66 6.62
N LEU A 230 -9.83 9.31 7.16
CA LEU A 230 -8.83 8.47 6.51
C LEU A 230 -8.26 7.43 7.48
N ALA A 231 -8.24 6.17 7.07
CA ALA A 231 -7.52 5.11 7.75
C ALA A 231 -6.44 4.48 6.86
N VAL A 232 -5.37 4.01 7.51
CA VAL A 232 -4.29 3.22 6.90
C VAL A 232 -4.41 1.78 7.39
N PHE A 233 -4.45 0.82 6.47
CA PHE A 233 -4.61 -0.60 6.73
C PHE A 233 -3.27 -1.32 6.63
N SER A 234 -2.74 -1.79 7.76
CA SER A 234 -1.61 -2.70 7.82
C SER A 234 -2.06 -4.12 7.45
N LEU A 235 -1.80 -4.51 6.20
CA LEU A 235 -2.01 -5.87 5.72
C LEU A 235 -0.79 -6.73 6.05
N ASN A 236 -1.01 -7.87 6.73
CA ASN A 236 0.01 -8.91 6.82
C ASN A 236 0.10 -9.68 5.48
N THR A 237 0.91 -9.17 4.55
CA THR A 237 1.08 -9.74 3.20
C THR A 237 1.76 -11.11 3.19
N LEU A 238 2.33 -11.56 4.31
CA LEU A 238 3.00 -12.86 4.39
C LEU A 238 2.00 -14.03 4.29
N TYR A 239 0.73 -13.81 4.63
CA TYR A 239 -0.34 -14.78 4.36
C TYR A 239 -0.78 -14.85 2.88
N PHE A 240 -0.27 -13.95 2.03
CA PHE A 240 -0.53 -13.96 0.59
C PHE A 240 0.69 -14.43 -0.21
N PHE A 241 1.87 -14.48 0.39
CA PHE A 241 3.17 -14.63 -0.26
C PHE A 241 3.40 -16.08 -0.76
N ASP A 242 3.68 -16.25 -2.06
CA ASP A 242 3.92 -17.54 -2.75
C ASP A 242 5.06 -18.35 -2.08
N SER A 243 6.01 -17.64 -1.45
CA SER A 243 7.16 -18.22 -0.74
C SER A 243 6.90 -18.55 0.75
N ASN A 244 5.69 -18.34 1.27
CA ASN A 244 5.31 -18.77 2.63
C ASN A 244 4.66 -20.16 2.60
N SER A 245 5.48 -21.21 2.71
CA SER A 245 5.03 -22.62 2.69
C SER A 245 4.22 -23.08 3.92
N ALA A 246 3.78 -22.16 4.80
CA ALA A 246 2.88 -22.44 5.91
C ALA A 246 1.43 -21.96 5.69
N VAL A 247 1.06 -21.56 4.46
CA VAL A 247 -0.31 -21.21 4.06
C VAL A 247 -0.62 -21.72 2.64
N ASP A 248 -1.90 -22.01 2.35
CA ASP A 248 -2.39 -22.42 1.03
C ASP A 248 -3.31 -21.36 0.40
N GLY A 249 -2.79 -20.13 0.31
CA GLY A 249 -3.46 -19.00 -0.35
C GLY A 249 -4.69 -18.47 0.41
N CYS A 250 -5.70 -18.04 -0.36
CA CYS A 250 -6.86 -17.30 0.13
C CYS A 250 -8.22 -17.92 -0.22
N ASP A 251 -8.28 -19.10 -0.84
CA ASP A 251 -9.55 -19.68 -1.32
C ASP A 251 -10.29 -20.56 -0.29
N LEU A 252 -9.56 -21.24 0.59
CA LEU A 252 -10.11 -22.12 1.63
C LEU A 252 -10.36 -21.37 2.95
N LYS A 253 -11.51 -21.61 3.60
CA LYS A 253 -11.91 -20.95 4.86
C LYS A 253 -11.04 -21.30 6.07
N SER A 254 -10.16 -22.31 5.96
CA SER A 254 -9.16 -22.66 6.97
C SER A 254 -7.96 -21.72 6.97
N GLU A 255 -7.67 -21.10 5.83
CA GLU A 255 -6.41 -20.39 5.62
C GLU A 255 -6.47 -18.96 6.19
N PRO A 256 -5.38 -18.50 6.83
CA PRO A 256 -5.33 -17.13 7.35
C PRO A 256 -5.39 -16.10 6.21
N GLY A 257 -5.01 -16.48 4.98
CA GLY A 257 -5.21 -15.66 3.78
C GLY A 257 -6.70 -15.39 3.51
N TYR A 258 -7.58 -16.40 3.61
CA TYR A 258 -9.03 -16.21 3.47
C TYR A 258 -9.57 -15.30 4.59
N GLU A 259 -9.15 -15.52 5.84
CA GLU A 259 -9.65 -14.76 6.99
C GLU A 259 -9.22 -13.29 6.95
N HIS A 260 -7.95 -13.01 6.64
CA HIS A 260 -7.41 -11.65 6.46
C HIS A 260 -8.20 -10.88 5.41
N MET A 261 -8.52 -11.56 4.32
CA MET A 261 -9.25 -11.03 3.18
C MET A 261 -10.73 -10.74 3.49
N GLU A 262 -11.41 -11.61 4.25
CA GLU A 262 -12.76 -11.33 4.75
C GLU A 262 -12.80 -10.22 5.80
N TRP A 263 -11.78 -10.12 6.67
CA TRP A 263 -11.62 -8.98 7.58
C TRP A 263 -11.52 -7.66 6.79
N LEU A 264 -10.67 -7.63 5.76
CA LEU A 264 -10.48 -6.46 4.90
C LEU A 264 -11.80 -6.06 4.21
N ARG A 265 -12.55 -7.04 3.69
CA ARG A 265 -13.90 -6.82 3.13
C ARG A 265 -14.83 -6.13 4.13
N ILE A 266 -14.89 -6.62 5.37
CA ILE A 266 -15.81 -6.11 6.40
C ILE A 266 -15.42 -4.69 6.82
N GLN A 267 -14.14 -4.41 7.06
CA GLN A 267 -13.70 -3.07 7.47
C GLN A 267 -13.84 -2.05 6.34
N LEU A 268 -13.56 -2.42 5.07
CA LEU A 268 -13.78 -1.52 3.93
C LEU A 268 -15.26 -1.18 3.72
N GLN A 269 -16.18 -2.12 3.97
CA GLN A 269 -17.62 -1.83 3.98
C GLN A 269 -17.97 -0.84 5.10
N PHE A 270 -17.47 -1.05 6.32
CA PHE A 270 -17.70 -0.11 7.43
C PHE A 270 -17.16 1.30 7.15
N LEU A 271 -16.02 1.42 6.45
CA LEU A 271 -15.50 2.70 5.99
C LEU A 271 -16.38 3.35 4.91
N ARG A 272 -16.89 2.58 3.95
CA ARG A 272 -17.90 3.06 2.97
C ARG A 272 -19.11 3.63 3.70
N ASP A 273 -19.63 2.89 4.68
CA ASP A 273 -20.85 3.27 5.41
C ASP A 273 -20.62 4.50 6.32
N ARG A 274 -19.39 4.73 6.78
CA ARG A 274 -18.94 5.99 7.43
C ARG A 274 -18.57 7.12 6.44
N GLY A 275 -18.56 6.88 5.13
CA GLY A 275 -18.10 7.83 4.12
C GLY A 275 -16.57 8.05 4.05
N MET A 276 -15.81 7.30 4.85
CA MET A 276 -14.35 7.38 4.98
C MET A 276 -13.59 6.84 3.77
N LYS A 277 -12.25 6.96 3.81
CA LYS A 277 -11.33 6.47 2.79
C LYS A 277 -10.19 5.64 3.40
N ALA A 278 -9.56 4.81 2.57
CA ALA A 278 -8.54 3.86 2.97
C ALA A 278 -7.25 3.99 2.13
N ILE A 279 -6.10 3.89 2.78
CA ILE A 279 -4.81 3.54 2.15
C ILE A 279 -4.45 2.13 2.61
N LEU A 280 -4.10 1.24 1.67
CA LEU A 280 -3.65 -0.12 2.00
C LEU A 280 -2.12 -0.16 2.03
N ILE A 281 -1.53 -0.78 3.05
CA ILE A 281 -0.08 -0.94 3.17
C ILE A 281 0.28 -2.41 3.42
N GLY A 282 1.39 -2.85 2.85
CA GLY A 282 1.95 -4.19 3.05
C GLY A 282 3.45 -4.18 2.79
N HIS A 283 4.18 -5.24 3.12
CA HIS A 283 5.59 -5.31 2.73
C HIS A 283 5.75 -5.86 1.32
N VAL A 284 5.30 -7.09 1.09
CA VAL A 284 5.43 -7.79 -0.21
C VAL A 284 4.33 -7.29 -1.17
N PRO A 285 4.66 -6.63 -2.30
CA PRO A 285 3.65 -6.18 -3.26
C PRO A 285 3.02 -7.34 -4.04
N PRO A 286 1.79 -7.16 -4.57
CA PRO A 286 1.10 -8.10 -5.46
C PRO A 286 1.69 -8.16 -6.89
N ALA A 287 3.02 -8.27 -7.00
CA ALA A 287 3.72 -8.33 -8.28
C ALA A 287 3.39 -9.62 -9.03
N ARG A 288 3.05 -9.49 -10.33
CA ARG A 288 2.61 -10.59 -11.19
C ARG A 288 3.03 -10.34 -12.65
N THR A 289 4.02 -11.08 -13.13
CA THR A 289 4.48 -11.13 -14.52
C THR A 289 4.80 -12.57 -14.93
N GLU A 290 5.35 -12.81 -16.12
CA GLU A 290 5.68 -14.18 -16.55
C GLU A 290 6.80 -14.84 -15.73
N SER A 291 7.74 -14.04 -15.22
CA SER A 291 8.87 -14.50 -14.39
C SER A 291 8.68 -14.34 -12.88
N LYS A 292 7.86 -13.39 -12.42
CA LYS A 292 7.69 -13.08 -11.00
C LYS A 292 6.22 -13.08 -10.58
N GLN A 293 5.86 -14.04 -9.73
CA GLN A 293 4.62 -14.06 -8.98
C GLN A 293 4.99 -13.91 -7.49
N ASN A 294 4.59 -12.81 -6.87
CA ASN A 294 4.80 -12.60 -5.44
C ASN A 294 3.69 -13.25 -4.61
N TRP A 295 2.42 -13.07 -4.98
CA TRP A 295 1.30 -13.60 -4.19
C TRP A 295 0.71 -14.84 -4.85
N ASP A 296 0.15 -15.74 -4.04
CA ASP A 296 -0.72 -16.80 -4.57
C ASP A 296 -1.84 -16.19 -5.43
N GLU A 297 -2.16 -16.88 -6.53
CA GLU A 297 -3.13 -16.45 -7.52
C GLU A 297 -4.53 -16.24 -6.89
N SER A 298 -4.97 -17.05 -5.92
CA SER A 298 -6.27 -16.82 -5.27
C SER A 298 -6.28 -15.57 -4.40
N CYS A 299 -5.15 -15.21 -3.78
CA CYS A 299 -4.98 -13.96 -3.05
C CYS A 299 -4.94 -12.75 -4.00
N TYR A 300 -4.19 -12.82 -5.10
CA TYR A 300 -4.15 -11.76 -6.14
C TYR A 300 -5.54 -11.52 -6.76
N GLN A 301 -6.25 -12.60 -7.13
CA GLN A 301 -7.59 -12.56 -7.71
C GLN A 301 -8.59 -11.88 -6.77
N LYS A 302 -8.58 -12.25 -5.48
CA LYS A 302 -9.51 -11.66 -4.51
C LYS A 302 -9.12 -10.22 -4.13
N PHE A 303 -7.83 -9.90 -4.01
CA PHE A 303 -7.35 -8.52 -3.79
C PHE A 303 -7.78 -7.59 -4.93
N THR A 304 -7.55 -7.99 -6.18
CA THR A 304 -7.97 -7.25 -7.37
C THR A 304 -9.48 -7.02 -7.39
N LEU A 305 -10.27 -8.03 -6.99
CA LEU A 305 -11.71 -7.89 -6.80
C LEU A 305 -12.06 -6.87 -5.70
N TRP A 306 -11.36 -6.82 -4.57
CA TRP A 306 -11.58 -5.80 -3.54
C TRP A 306 -11.22 -4.39 -3.99
N MET A 307 -10.08 -4.22 -4.68
CA MET A 307 -9.68 -2.91 -5.23
C MET A 307 -10.76 -2.38 -6.20
N ARG A 308 -11.34 -3.24 -7.06
CA ARG A 308 -12.46 -2.89 -7.96
C ARG A 308 -13.77 -2.64 -7.23
N GLN A 309 -14.11 -3.43 -6.21
CA GLN A 309 -15.41 -3.32 -5.55
C GLN A 309 -15.46 -2.23 -4.47
N TYR A 310 -14.32 -1.82 -3.89
CA TYR A 310 -14.19 -0.70 -2.94
C TYR A 310 -13.42 0.50 -3.53
N ARG A 311 -13.48 0.69 -4.85
CA ARG A 311 -12.83 1.79 -5.60
C ARG A 311 -13.33 3.21 -5.25
N ASP A 312 -14.41 3.30 -4.50
CA ASP A 312 -14.97 4.49 -3.86
C ASP A 312 -14.34 4.80 -2.48
N VAL A 313 -13.71 3.80 -1.84
CA VAL A 313 -13.09 3.88 -0.52
C VAL A 313 -11.56 3.96 -0.63
N ILE A 314 -10.95 3.11 -1.45
CA ILE A 314 -9.50 2.93 -1.52
C ILE A 314 -8.86 4.04 -2.37
N ILE A 315 -7.85 4.71 -1.82
CA ILE A 315 -7.08 5.79 -2.47
C ILE A 315 -5.85 5.23 -3.20
N THR A 316 -5.13 4.28 -2.58
CA THR A 316 -3.94 3.65 -3.16
C THR A 316 -3.56 2.39 -2.35
N SER A 317 -2.58 1.65 -2.86
CA SER A 317 -1.89 0.57 -2.14
C SER A 317 -0.37 0.75 -2.23
N ILE A 318 0.36 0.59 -1.12
CA ILE A 318 1.77 0.99 -0.95
C ILE A 318 2.60 -0.15 -0.34
N PHE A 319 3.76 -0.46 -0.94
CA PHE A 319 4.61 -1.59 -0.54
C PHE A 319 6.13 -1.32 -0.66
N GLY A 320 6.95 -2.22 -0.11
CA GLY A 320 8.41 -2.22 -0.17
C GLY A 320 8.95 -3.50 -0.83
N HIS A 321 9.85 -4.22 -0.15
CA HIS A 321 10.37 -5.57 -0.49
C HIS A 321 11.24 -5.68 -1.75
N MET A 322 10.82 -5.10 -2.87
CA MET A 322 11.48 -5.29 -4.15
C MET A 322 12.76 -4.44 -4.31
N ASN A 323 12.97 -3.48 -3.41
CA ASN A 323 14.15 -2.62 -3.37
C ASN A 323 14.39 -1.84 -4.68
N ILE A 324 13.33 -1.49 -5.42
CA ILE A 324 13.36 -0.70 -6.68
C ILE A 324 12.12 0.19 -6.79
N ASP A 325 12.28 1.41 -7.30
CA ASP A 325 11.16 2.32 -7.58
C ASP A 325 10.35 1.85 -8.78
N HIS A 326 9.07 1.51 -8.56
CA HIS A 326 8.13 1.28 -9.65
C HIS A 326 6.67 1.35 -9.15
N PHE A 327 5.74 1.25 -10.09
CA PHE A 327 4.32 1.09 -9.84
C PHE A 327 3.76 -0.01 -10.74
N MET A 328 2.61 -0.56 -10.39
CA MET A 328 1.93 -1.58 -11.18
C MET A 328 0.41 -1.40 -11.11
N PHE A 329 -0.30 -2.05 -12.03
CA PHE A 329 -1.76 -2.06 -12.03
C PHE A 329 -2.29 -3.47 -11.83
N GLN A 330 -3.31 -3.62 -11.00
CA GLN A 330 -4.20 -4.78 -11.07
C GLN A 330 -5.29 -4.51 -12.11
N ASP A 331 -5.50 -5.45 -13.04
CA ASP A 331 -6.47 -5.33 -14.12
C ASP A 331 -7.64 -6.29 -13.91
N VAL A 332 -8.86 -5.74 -13.86
CA VAL A 332 -10.09 -6.51 -13.67
C VAL A 332 -10.33 -7.57 -14.76
N LYS A 333 -9.77 -7.43 -15.97
CA LYS A 333 -9.87 -8.47 -17.02
C LYS A 333 -8.97 -9.69 -16.78
N GLU A 334 -8.06 -9.62 -15.81
CA GLU A 334 -7.31 -10.77 -15.32
C GLU A 334 -8.12 -11.61 -14.31
N LEU A 335 -9.31 -11.16 -13.90
CA LEU A 335 -10.16 -11.95 -13.02
C LEU A 335 -10.67 -13.22 -13.70
N HIS A 336 -10.71 -14.33 -12.95
CA HIS A 336 -10.87 -15.70 -13.47
C HIS A 336 -11.98 -16.49 -12.75
N TYR A 337 -13.05 -15.80 -12.34
CA TYR A 337 -14.18 -16.42 -11.64
C TYR A 337 -15.12 -17.19 -12.57
N LYS A 338 -15.68 -18.29 -12.05
CA LYS A 338 -16.57 -19.22 -12.79
C LYS A 338 -18.07 -18.87 -12.63
N PHE A 339 -18.34 -17.65 -12.17
CA PHE A 339 -19.64 -17.07 -11.86
C PHE A 339 -19.64 -15.59 -12.29
N LYS A 340 -20.82 -14.99 -12.55
CA LYS A 340 -20.88 -13.55 -12.89
C LYS A 340 -20.73 -12.72 -11.61
N ILE A 341 -19.91 -11.67 -11.67
CA ILE A 341 -19.78 -10.66 -10.63
C ILE A 341 -20.59 -9.40 -11.00
N GLU A 342 -21.13 -8.71 -10.00
CA GLU A 342 -21.83 -7.43 -10.20
C GLU A 342 -20.83 -6.29 -10.42
N GLY A 343 -21.10 -5.39 -11.38
CA GLY A 343 -20.17 -4.32 -11.75
C GLY A 343 -18.96 -4.76 -12.57
N ILE A 344 -18.92 -6.02 -13.04
CA ILE A 344 -17.85 -6.57 -13.89
C ILE A 344 -18.46 -7.33 -15.09
N ASP A 345 -17.96 -7.06 -16.30
CA ASP A 345 -18.40 -7.69 -17.55
C ASP A 345 -17.39 -8.76 -18.00
N ASP A 346 -17.36 -9.88 -17.27
CA ASP A 346 -16.43 -10.98 -17.52
C ASP A 346 -16.74 -11.76 -18.82
N GLY A 347 -15.76 -11.79 -19.73
CA GLY A 347 -15.64 -12.82 -20.76
C GLY A 347 -14.84 -14.03 -20.22
N PRO A 348 -15.07 -15.25 -20.72
CA PRO A 348 -14.36 -16.45 -20.24
C PRO A 348 -12.90 -16.48 -20.71
N ASN A 349 -12.03 -15.76 -20.01
CA ASN A 349 -10.58 -15.79 -20.21
C ASN A 349 -9.97 -17.12 -19.74
N LYS A 350 -8.80 -17.46 -20.28
CA LYS A 350 -8.05 -18.67 -19.88
C LYS A 350 -7.13 -18.34 -18.71
N ILE A 351 -7.08 -19.24 -17.73
CA ILE A 351 -6.08 -19.20 -16.67
C ILE A 351 -4.70 -19.37 -17.29
N GLN A 352 -3.86 -18.33 -17.20
CA GLN A 352 -2.45 -18.39 -17.56
C GLN A 352 -1.65 -18.64 -16.28
N ARG A 353 -1.46 -19.93 -15.95
CA ARG A 353 -0.60 -20.33 -14.82
C ARG A 353 0.85 -20.12 -15.21
N PHE A 354 1.44 -19.04 -14.73
CA PHE A 354 2.88 -18.85 -14.74
C PHE A 354 3.56 -19.89 -13.84
N LYS A 355 4.84 -20.17 -14.09
CA LYS A 355 5.66 -21.02 -13.23
C LYS A 355 6.56 -20.11 -12.41
N SER A 356 6.30 -19.96 -11.11
CA SER A 356 7.23 -19.25 -10.24
C SER A 356 8.58 -19.96 -10.26
N GLN A 357 9.64 -19.18 -10.50
CA GLN A 357 10.99 -19.57 -10.11
C GLN A 357 11.08 -19.36 -8.59
N PRO A 358 11.36 -20.39 -7.78
CA PRO A 358 11.51 -20.25 -6.33
C PRO A 358 12.89 -19.66 -6.00
N ASP A 359 13.15 -18.45 -6.50
CA ASP A 359 14.38 -17.70 -6.27
C ASP A 359 14.14 -16.66 -5.18
N ASN A 360 14.63 -16.96 -3.97
CA ASN A 360 14.50 -16.11 -2.79
C ASN A 360 15.29 -14.80 -2.93
N THR A 361 16.29 -14.76 -3.81
CA THR A 361 17.15 -13.58 -4.00
C THR A 361 16.69 -12.83 -5.24
N PHE A 362 16.05 -11.67 -5.08
CA PHE A 362 15.59 -10.86 -6.22
C PHE A 362 16.75 -10.12 -6.89
N SER A 363 17.58 -10.90 -7.59
CA SER A 363 18.83 -10.48 -8.22
C SER A 363 18.63 -9.37 -9.24
N LEU A 364 19.71 -8.66 -9.55
CA LEU A 364 19.70 -7.57 -10.52
C LEU A 364 19.23 -8.01 -11.92
N ALA A 365 19.50 -9.26 -12.32
CA ALA A 365 19.00 -9.83 -13.57
C ALA A 365 17.49 -10.08 -13.51
N ALA A 366 16.97 -10.61 -12.40
CA ALA A 366 15.53 -10.79 -12.18
C ALA A 366 14.79 -9.44 -12.11
N LYS A 367 15.37 -8.43 -11.45
CA LYS A 367 14.88 -7.03 -11.45
C LYS A 367 14.77 -6.49 -12.88
N ALA A 368 15.78 -6.70 -13.72
CA ALA A 368 15.77 -6.24 -15.11
C ALA A 368 14.71 -6.97 -15.97
N GLN A 369 14.60 -8.29 -15.85
CA GLN A 369 13.57 -9.06 -16.55
C GLN A 369 12.16 -8.64 -16.14
N TYR A 370 11.89 -8.53 -14.83
CA TYR A 370 10.61 -8.11 -14.28
C TYR A 370 10.15 -6.75 -14.82
N LEU A 371 11.02 -5.74 -14.83
CA LEU A 371 10.67 -4.40 -15.34
C LEU A 371 10.42 -4.41 -16.86
N ASN A 372 11.16 -5.20 -17.63
CA ASN A 372 10.90 -5.36 -19.08
C ASN A 372 9.56 -6.07 -19.34
N GLU A 373 9.19 -7.09 -18.56
CA GLU A 373 7.88 -7.74 -18.62
C GLU A 373 6.74 -6.78 -18.24
N LEU A 374 6.94 -5.94 -17.21
CA LEU A 374 6.02 -4.88 -16.79
C LEU A 374 5.80 -3.85 -17.92
N ARG A 375 6.86 -3.41 -18.60
CA ARG A 375 6.76 -2.53 -19.80
C ARG A 375 6.00 -3.20 -20.94
N SER A 376 6.17 -4.51 -21.13
CA SER A 376 5.42 -5.30 -22.12
C SER A 376 3.92 -5.38 -21.79
N GLY A 377 3.57 -5.43 -20.50
CA GLY A 377 2.19 -5.23 -20.04
C GLY A 377 1.67 -3.83 -20.34
N TRP A 378 2.49 -2.79 -20.15
CA TRP A 378 2.12 -1.40 -20.43
C TRP A 378 1.95 -1.09 -21.92
N SER A 379 2.72 -1.71 -22.81
CA SER A 379 2.57 -1.55 -24.26
C SER A 379 1.28 -2.21 -24.80
N ALA A 380 0.68 -3.12 -24.03
CA ALA A 380 -0.61 -3.75 -24.30
C ALA A 380 -1.81 -3.00 -23.68
N LEU A 381 -1.60 -1.85 -23.01
CA LEU A 381 -2.69 -0.98 -22.56
C LEU A 381 -3.50 -0.45 -23.76
N PRO A 382 -4.81 -0.17 -23.60
CA PRO A 382 -5.61 0.46 -24.66
C PRO A 382 -4.96 1.79 -25.10
N THR A 383 -4.66 1.95 -26.38
CA THR A 383 -4.16 3.21 -26.94
C THR A 383 -5.31 4.20 -27.13
N PRO A 384 -5.18 5.49 -26.75
CA PRO A 384 -6.18 6.51 -27.05
C PRO A 384 -6.26 6.77 -28.58
N PRO A 385 -7.41 7.25 -29.11
CA PRO A 385 -7.52 7.64 -30.51
C PRO A 385 -6.59 8.82 -30.88
N ALA A 386 -6.31 9.00 -32.17
CA ALA A 386 -5.48 10.11 -32.63
C ALA A 386 -6.09 11.46 -32.22
N GLY A 387 -5.28 12.32 -31.59
CA GLY A 387 -5.73 13.60 -31.04
C GLY A 387 -6.15 13.56 -29.56
N HIS A 388 -6.24 12.38 -28.95
CA HIS A 388 -6.56 12.21 -27.53
C HIS A 388 -5.37 11.62 -26.74
N SER A 389 -5.30 11.94 -25.46
CA SER A 389 -4.44 11.31 -24.45
C SER A 389 -5.28 10.50 -23.47
N TYR A 390 -4.65 9.85 -22.47
CA TYR A 390 -5.42 9.33 -21.34
C TYR A 390 -5.99 10.47 -20.49
N LEU A 391 -5.51 11.72 -20.56
CA LEU A 391 -6.01 12.83 -19.74
C LEU A 391 -7.28 13.51 -20.28
N CYS A 392 -7.58 13.40 -21.58
CA CYS A 392 -8.74 14.06 -22.19
C CYS A 392 -10.09 13.59 -21.60
N MET A 393 -10.69 14.36 -20.70
CA MET A 393 -12.09 14.17 -20.30
C MET A 393 -13.05 14.71 -21.37
N ASP A 394 -14.29 14.23 -21.38
CA ASP A 394 -15.30 14.66 -22.35
C ASP A 394 -15.65 16.15 -22.15
N GLY A 395 -15.14 17.05 -22.99
CA GLY A 395 -15.53 18.47 -22.95
C GLY A 395 -14.59 19.52 -23.56
N GLU A 396 -13.33 19.23 -23.85
CA GLU A 396 -12.47 20.23 -24.52
C GLU A 396 -12.91 20.45 -25.98
N GLU A 397 -13.28 21.69 -26.32
CA GLU A 397 -13.81 22.05 -27.64
C GLU A 397 -12.72 21.99 -28.72
N VAL A 398 -12.63 20.86 -29.44
CA VAL A 398 -11.94 20.81 -30.74
C VAL A 398 -12.64 21.80 -31.68
N SER A 399 -11.94 22.91 -31.93
CA SER A 399 -12.55 24.15 -32.41
C SER A 399 -13.29 24.00 -33.75
N ASN A 400 -14.34 24.80 -33.90
CA ASN A 400 -15.28 24.69 -35.01
C ASN A 400 -14.60 24.98 -36.36
N ASN A 401 -14.61 24.00 -37.28
CA ASN A 401 -15.49 24.06 -38.46
C ASN A 401 -15.31 22.85 -39.40
N THR A 402 -16.10 21.79 -39.19
CA THR A 402 -16.74 20.98 -40.24
C THR A 402 -17.64 19.92 -39.61
N VAL A 403 -18.81 19.70 -40.21
CA VAL A 403 -19.68 18.55 -39.92
C VAL A 403 -19.81 17.74 -41.20
N ASP A 404 -19.14 16.59 -41.25
CA ASP A 404 -19.76 15.38 -41.80
C ASP A 404 -18.92 14.13 -41.54
N THR A 405 -19.57 13.02 -41.16
CA THR A 405 -19.03 11.67 -40.89
C THR A 405 -17.87 11.54 -39.88
N ARG A 406 -16.71 12.18 -40.08
CA ARG A 406 -15.46 11.92 -39.31
C ARG A 406 -15.61 12.05 -37.80
N LYS A 407 -16.20 13.15 -37.32
CA LYS A 407 -16.48 13.37 -35.89
C LYS A 407 -17.21 12.19 -35.24
N LYS A 408 -18.13 11.55 -35.96
CA LYS A 408 -18.92 10.42 -35.45
C LYS A 408 -18.14 9.11 -35.36
N ASP A 409 -17.12 8.92 -36.20
CA ASP A 409 -16.19 7.78 -36.05
C ASP A 409 -15.11 8.07 -35.00
N GLU A 410 -14.69 9.33 -34.84
CA GLU A 410 -13.81 9.81 -33.75
C GLU A 410 -14.48 9.62 -32.37
N GLU A 411 -15.69 10.15 -32.16
CA GLU A 411 -16.53 9.94 -30.97
C GLU A 411 -16.72 8.46 -30.62
N LYS A 412 -16.89 7.61 -31.63
CA LYS A 412 -17.13 6.17 -31.50
C LYS A 412 -15.86 5.40 -31.13
N GLU A 413 -14.71 5.76 -31.67
CA GLU A 413 -13.42 5.19 -31.26
C GLU A 413 -12.99 5.70 -29.88
N LEU A 414 -13.33 6.94 -29.51
CA LEU A 414 -13.18 7.45 -28.14
C LEU A 414 -14.08 6.67 -27.16
N ALA A 415 -15.38 6.52 -27.43
CA ALA A 415 -16.29 5.74 -26.57
C ALA A 415 -15.86 4.27 -26.43
N LYS A 416 -15.26 3.69 -27.48
CA LYS A 416 -14.65 2.35 -27.49
C LYS A 416 -13.38 2.29 -26.63
N PHE A 417 -12.52 3.31 -26.69
CA PHE A 417 -11.35 3.46 -25.80
C PHE A 417 -11.76 3.60 -24.33
N LEU A 418 -12.68 4.52 -24.01
CA LEU A 418 -13.23 4.70 -22.67
C LEU A 418 -13.84 3.40 -22.13
N LYS A 419 -14.58 2.66 -22.97
CA LYS A 419 -15.06 1.30 -22.61
C LYS A 419 -13.92 0.29 -22.41
N ALA A 420 -12.84 0.36 -23.19
CA ALA A 420 -11.70 -0.55 -23.07
C ALA A 420 -10.93 -0.37 -21.74
N ILE A 421 -10.84 0.86 -21.23
CA ILE A 421 -10.24 1.21 -19.92
C ILE A 421 -11.25 1.13 -18.75
N GLY A 422 -12.52 0.77 -18.99
CA GLY A 422 -13.51 0.50 -17.94
C GLY A 422 -14.34 1.70 -17.49
N GLY A 423 -14.35 2.80 -18.25
CA GLY A 423 -15.14 4.01 -17.97
C GLY A 423 -14.32 5.30 -18.16
N PRO A 424 -14.95 6.49 -18.05
CA PRO A 424 -14.26 7.78 -18.15
C PRO A 424 -13.19 7.99 -17.05
N TRP A 425 -13.18 7.16 -16.01
CA TRP A 425 -12.21 7.22 -14.91
C TRP A 425 -11.22 6.04 -14.88
N ALA A 426 -11.12 5.27 -15.97
CA ALA A 426 -10.22 4.12 -16.10
C ALA A 426 -10.40 2.99 -15.04
N GLU A 427 -11.62 2.85 -14.49
CA GLU A 427 -11.94 2.01 -13.32
C GLU A 427 -11.79 0.49 -13.52
N ARG A 428 -11.30 0.03 -14.68
CA ARG A 428 -10.82 -1.35 -14.90
C ARG A 428 -9.56 -1.65 -14.11
N TYR A 429 -8.76 -0.63 -13.85
CA TYR A 429 -7.43 -0.74 -13.25
C TYR A 429 -7.44 -0.27 -11.81
N SER A 430 -6.46 -0.71 -11.02
CA SER A 430 -6.20 -0.21 -9.67
C SER A 430 -4.70 -0.07 -9.47
N LEU A 431 -4.27 1.00 -8.78
CA LEU A 431 -2.86 1.37 -8.65
C LEU A 431 -2.20 0.76 -7.40
N THR A 432 -1.01 0.21 -7.60
CA THR A 432 -0.05 -0.18 -6.57
C THR A 432 1.24 0.60 -6.75
N LEU A 433 1.73 1.22 -5.68
CA LEU A 433 3.03 1.87 -5.61
C LEU A 433 4.02 0.97 -4.84
N VAL A 434 5.24 0.82 -5.37
CA VAL A 434 6.34 0.15 -4.68
C VAL A 434 7.49 1.14 -4.53
N SER A 435 8.08 1.18 -3.35
CA SER A 435 9.17 2.12 -3.05
C SER A 435 10.54 1.45 -3.08
N PRO A 436 11.58 2.19 -3.47
CA PRO A 436 12.95 1.85 -3.12
C PRO A 436 13.16 2.06 -1.61
N SER A 437 14.34 1.67 -1.13
CA SER A 437 14.57 1.30 0.27
C SER A 437 15.63 2.15 0.97
N VAL A 438 15.72 2.04 2.30
CA VAL A 438 16.83 2.65 3.07
C VAL A 438 18.09 1.76 3.06
N VAL A 439 17.96 0.45 2.87
CA VAL A 439 19.12 -0.46 2.72
C VAL A 439 19.97 -0.11 1.48
N PRO A 440 21.31 -0.06 1.58
CA PRO A 440 22.20 0.44 0.52
C PRO A 440 22.37 -0.51 -0.69
N ASN A 441 21.38 -1.36 -0.97
CA ASN A 441 21.29 -2.13 -2.21
C ASN A 441 21.36 -1.21 -3.45
N PHE A 442 20.81 0.00 -3.33
CA PHE A 442 21.04 1.18 -4.20
C PHE A 442 21.28 2.39 -3.28
N PHE A 443 21.09 3.64 -3.72
CA PHE A 443 21.17 4.76 -2.77
C PHE A 443 19.98 4.72 -1.78
N PRO A 444 20.22 4.86 -0.46
CA PRO A 444 19.17 4.91 0.55
C PRO A 444 18.13 5.98 0.22
N THR A 445 16.86 5.62 0.27
CA THR A 445 15.76 6.44 -0.25
C THR A 445 14.59 6.57 0.74
N LEU A 446 13.96 7.74 0.72
CA LEU A 446 12.72 8.09 1.44
C LEU A 446 11.71 8.68 0.45
N ARG A 447 10.41 8.51 0.71
CA ARG A 447 9.34 8.99 -0.18
C ARG A 447 8.34 9.82 0.60
N VAL A 448 8.05 11.05 0.15
CA VAL A 448 6.98 11.88 0.70
C VAL A 448 5.90 12.07 -0.35
N VAL A 449 4.66 11.76 0.01
CA VAL A 449 3.49 11.85 -0.87
C VAL A 449 2.62 13.01 -0.41
N GLU A 450 2.24 13.89 -1.35
CA GLU A 450 1.28 14.97 -1.15
C GLU A 450 -0.14 14.50 -1.50
N TYR A 451 -1.14 14.92 -0.73
CA TYR A 451 -2.55 14.62 -0.96
C TYR A 451 -3.44 15.85 -0.73
N ASN A 452 -4.60 15.88 -1.38
CA ASN A 452 -5.51 17.02 -1.38
C ASN A 452 -6.24 17.17 -0.03
N ILE A 453 -6.16 18.36 0.59
CA ILE A 453 -6.82 18.70 1.86
C ILE A 453 -7.90 19.79 1.72
N THR A 454 -8.37 20.07 0.50
CA THR A 454 -9.48 21.01 0.26
C THR A 454 -10.74 20.57 1.01
N GLY A 455 -11.34 21.47 1.80
CA GLY A 455 -12.50 21.17 2.65
C GLY A 455 -12.16 20.40 3.93
N MET A 456 -10.88 20.27 4.26
CA MET A 456 -10.35 19.61 5.46
C MET A 456 -9.52 20.58 6.34
N GLU A 457 -9.70 21.89 6.19
CA GLU A 457 -8.87 22.93 6.81
C GLU A 457 -8.96 23.00 8.35
N ASN A 458 -9.99 22.39 8.92
CA ASN A 458 -10.21 22.24 10.37
C ASN A 458 -9.91 20.82 10.88
N ASP A 459 -9.64 19.87 9.98
CA ASP A 459 -9.28 18.50 10.36
C ASP A 459 -7.80 18.46 10.78
N HIS A 460 -7.40 17.39 11.49
CA HIS A 460 -6.06 17.24 12.06
C HIS A 460 -5.57 15.78 11.99
N PRO A 461 -4.25 15.53 12.04
CA PRO A 461 -3.73 14.19 12.29
C PRO A 461 -4.27 13.61 13.59
N ALA A 462 -4.41 12.29 13.66
CA ALA A 462 -4.75 11.63 14.91
C ALA A 462 -3.69 11.88 15.99
N GLN A 463 -4.12 12.24 17.20
CA GLN A 463 -3.22 12.54 18.31
C GLN A 463 -2.59 11.28 18.96
N GLY A 464 -3.09 10.10 18.58
CA GLY A 464 -2.63 8.78 18.99
C GLY A 464 -3.22 7.70 18.09
N ALA A 465 -2.82 6.44 18.27
CA ALA A 465 -3.28 5.34 17.43
C ALA A 465 -4.74 4.94 17.76
N ILE A 466 -5.68 5.54 17.02
CA ILE A 466 -7.12 5.24 17.09
C ILE A 466 -7.56 4.35 15.93
N GLY A 467 -8.63 3.56 16.13
CA GLY A 467 -9.24 2.76 15.06
C GLY A 467 -10.42 1.96 15.58
N LYS A 468 -11.63 2.53 15.45
CA LYS A 468 -12.86 1.87 15.94
C LYS A 468 -13.22 0.75 14.97
N PRO A 469 -13.17 -0.54 15.37
CA PRO A 469 -13.61 -1.63 14.50
C PRO A 469 -15.11 -1.51 14.19
N ALA A 470 -15.55 -2.16 13.12
CA ALA A 470 -16.98 -2.30 12.83
C ALA A 470 -17.73 -2.84 14.06
N VAL A 471 -18.73 -2.09 14.52
CA VAL A 471 -19.56 -2.49 15.68
C VAL A 471 -20.41 -3.71 15.28
N GLU A 472 -20.51 -4.72 16.14
CA GLU A 472 -21.45 -5.83 16.00
C GLU A 472 -22.91 -5.41 16.23
N HIS A 473 -23.39 -4.45 15.44
CA HIS A 473 -24.81 -4.39 15.15
C HIS A 473 -25.19 -5.65 14.38
N HIS A 474 -26.33 -6.26 14.71
CA HIS A 474 -26.88 -7.35 13.93
C HIS A 474 -27.24 -6.83 12.52
N VAL A 475 -26.32 -6.99 11.57
CA VAL A 475 -26.64 -6.97 10.14
C VAL A 475 -27.79 -7.94 9.95
N ASP A 476 -28.92 -7.43 9.44
CA ASP A 476 -30.22 -8.09 9.60
C ASP A 476 -30.19 -9.53 9.06
N GLY A 477 -30.17 -10.49 9.98
CA GLY A 477 -29.82 -11.89 9.73
C GLY A 477 -30.88 -12.68 8.97
N SER A 478 -31.81 -11.98 8.31
CA SER A 478 -32.89 -12.50 7.49
C SER A 478 -32.49 -12.79 6.05
N ALA A 479 -31.44 -12.14 5.51
CA ALA A 479 -30.95 -12.37 4.15
C ALA A 479 -30.00 -13.58 4.04
N ASP A 480 -28.92 -13.61 4.82
CA ASP A 480 -27.80 -14.54 4.58
C ASP A 480 -27.98 -15.93 5.23
N ARG A 481 -28.90 -16.07 6.20
CA ARG A 481 -29.11 -17.34 6.92
C ARG A 481 -29.72 -18.45 6.05
N GLU A 482 -30.48 -18.12 5.01
CA GLU A 482 -31.02 -19.13 4.10
C GLU A 482 -29.93 -19.69 3.15
N GLU A 483 -29.07 -18.84 2.57
CA GLU A 483 -27.99 -19.31 1.68
C GLU A 483 -26.94 -20.17 2.41
N VAL A 484 -26.57 -19.81 3.65
CA VAL A 484 -25.60 -20.59 4.44
C VAL A 484 -26.17 -21.96 4.86
N SER A 485 -27.49 -22.09 5.01
CA SER A 485 -28.15 -23.35 5.39
C SER A 485 -28.38 -24.34 4.23
N GLU A 486 -28.26 -23.91 2.96
CA GLU A 486 -28.23 -24.82 1.80
C GLU A 486 -26.83 -25.44 1.64
N LEU A 487 -25.78 -24.63 1.75
CA LEU A 487 -24.40 -25.04 1.45
C LEU A 487 -23.91 -26.21 2.33
N THR A 488 -24.27 -26.24 3.62
CA THR A 488 -23.87 -27.30 4.55
C THR A 488 -24.57 -28.65 4.31
N LYS A 489 -25.41 -28.79 3.27
CA LYS A 489 -26.15 -30.03 2.96
C LYS A 489 -25.80 -30.66 1.62
N GLU A 490 -25.03 -29.99 0.76
CA GLU A 490 -24.55 -30.58 -0.51
C GLU A 490 -23.16 -31.23 -0.38
N ASP A 491 -22.35 -30.84 0.61
CA ASP A 491 -20.96 -31.33 0.79
C ASP A 491 -20.84 -32.73 1.45
N GLU A 492 -21.92 -33.34 1.97
CA GLU A 492 -21.87 -34.68 2.60
C GLU A 492 -22.07 -35.86 1.61
N SER A 493 -22.36 -35.62 0.31
CA SER A 493 -22.84 -36.68 -0.59
C SER A 493 -21.98 -37.08 -1.79
N ASP A 494 -20.86 -36.39 -2.09
CA ASP A 494 -19.96 -36.73 -3.21
C ASP A 494 -18.55 -37.10 -2.68
N ASN A 495 -18.42 -38.33 -2.17
CA ASN A 495 -17.14 -38.87 -1.66
C ASN A 495 -16.91 -40.34 -2.05
N ASP A 496 -17.30 -40.73 -3.26
CA ASP A 496 -16.92 -42.01 -3.87
C ASP A 496 -15.58 -41.87 -4.62
N VAL A 497 -14.57 -42.58 -4.13
CA VAL A 497 -13.27 -42.75 -4.80
C VAL A 497 -13.40 -43.84 -5.86
N ASP A 498 -13.10 -43.52 -7.12
CA ASP A 498 -12.95 -44.55 -8.16
C ASP A 498 -11.55 -44.52 -8.78
N THR A 499 -10.91 -45.68 -8.76
CA THR A 499 -9.59 -45.94 -9.33
C THR A 499 -9.67 -47.20 -10.17
N ASN A 500 -9.57 -47.08 -11.51
CA ASN A 500 -8.78 -47.97 -12.38
C ASN A 500 -8.86 -47.58 -13.87
N ASN A 501 -8.11 -48.31 -14.70
CA ASN A 501 -7.80 -47.97 -16.09
C ASN A 501 -8.80 -48.52 -17.15
N ASP A 502 -8.63 -47.96 -18.35
CA ASP A 502 -8.62 -48.64 -19.66
C ASP A 502 -9.90 -48.95 -20.47
N ILE A 503 -9.85 -48.41 -21.70
CA ILE A 503 -10.17 -49.03 -23.00
C ILE A 503 -11.64 -49.10 -23.50
N HIS A 504 -11.80 -48.58 -24.74
CA HIS A 504 -12.86 -48.77 -25.76
C HIS A 504 -14.34 -49.02 -25.37
N ASP A 505 -15.25 -48.18 -25.87
CA ASP A 505 -16.03 -48.52 -27.09
C ASP A 505 -16.65 -47.28 -27.79
N LEU A 506 -17.27 -47.47 -28.97
CA LEU A 506 -17.83 -46.45 -29.85
C LEU A 506 -19.36 -46.57 -30.03
N LYS A 507 -20.02 -45.40 -30.17
CA LYS A 507 -21.40 -45.18 -30.67
C LYS A 507 -22.57 -45.67 -29.79
N LYS A 508 -23.32 -44.70 -29.24
CA LYS A 508 -24.75 -44.50 -29.62
C LYS A 508 -25.28 -43.11 -29.24
N LYS A 509 -26.04 -42.48 -30.14
CA LYS A 509 -26.73 -41.21 -29.90
C LYS A 509 -28.07 -41.46 -29.18
N LYS A 510 -28.35 -40.74 -28.09
CA LYS A 510 -29.72 -40.37 -27.67
C LYS A 510 -29.79 -38.87 -27.38
N LYS A 511 -30.85 -38.21 -27.85
CA LYS A 511 -31.06 -36.76 -27.68
C LYS A 511 -31.57 -36.45 -26.26
N GLY A 512 -30.66 -36.20 -25.32
CA GLY A 512 -31.02 -35.56 -24.05
C GLY A 512 -31.31 -34.07 -24.26
N LYS A 513 -32.39 -33.54 -23.66
CA LYS A 513 -32.62 -32.08 -23.61
C LYS A 513 -31.47 -31.45 -22.79
N LYS A 514 -30.78 -30.44 -23.34
CA LYS A 514 -29.83 -29.65 -22.56
C LYS A 514 -30.59 -28.91 -21.45
N ARG A 515 -30.57 -29.45 -20.21
CA ARG A 515 -30.79 -28.64 -19.01
C ARG A 515 -29.79 -27.48 -19.10
N LYS A 516 -30.27 -26.23 -19.09
CA LYS A 516 -29.38 -25.07 -18.87
C LYS A 516 -28.69 -25.34 -17.53
N LYS A 517 -27.35 -25.39 -17.49
CA LYS A 517 -26.65 -25.39 -16.20
C LYS A 517 -27.08 -24.13 -15.45
N LYS A 518 -27.46 -24.24 -14.17
CA LYS A 518 -27.61 -23.06 -13.31
C LYS A 518 -26.28 -22.29 -13.35
N PRO A 519 -26.28 -20.94 -13.28
CA PRO A 519 -25.04 -20.22 -12.97
C PRO A 519 -24.47 -20.78 -11.66
N LYS A 520 -23.14 -20.89 -11.56
CA LYS A 520 -22.53 -21.23 -10.28
C LYS A 520 -22.75 -20.06 -9.31
N LYS A 521 -23.09 -20.34 -8.05
CA LYS A 521 -22.98 -19.35 -6.96
C LYS A 521 -21.48 -19.09 -6.67
N PRO A 522 -21.11 -17.93 -6.11
CA PRO A 522 -19.79 -17.72 -5.50
C PRO A 522 -19.51 -18.71 -4.36
N ASN A 523 -18.24 -19.00 -4.11
CA ASN A 523 -17.76 -19.80 -2.96
C ASN A 523 -17.39 -18.94 -1.72
N PHE A 524 -17.42 -17.61 -1.85
CA PHE A 524 -17.14 -16.63 -0.80
C PHE A 524 -18.03 -15.38 -0.98
N PRO A 525 -18.21 -14.54 0.06
CA PRO A 525 -19.04 -13.33 -0.05
C PRO A 525 -18.41 -12.27 -0.96
N VAL A 526 -18.98 -12.07 -2.15
CA VAL A 526 -18.54 -11.03 -3.08
C VAL A 526 -19.09 -9.67 -2.59
N PRO A 527 -18.24 -8.66 -2.32
CA PRO A 527 -18.71 -7.33 -1.95
C PRO A 527 -19.43 -6.64 -3.11
N LYS A 528 -20.45 -5.85 -2.78
CA LYS A 528 -21.20 -5.06 -3.75
C LYS A 528 -20.37 -3.86 -4.25
N PRO A 529 -20.50 -3.48 -5.54
CA PRO A 529 -19.91 -2.24 -6.04
C PRO A 529 -20.53 -1.01 -5.34
N PRO A 530 -19.88 0.17 -5.41
CA PRO A 530 -20.57 1.44 -5.19
C PRO A 530 -21.72 1.61 -6.19
N SER A 531 -22.68 2.46 -5.84
CA SER A 531 -23.82 2.78 -6.72
C SER A 531 -23.33 3.26 -8.09
N SER A 532 -24.04 2.90 -9.16
CA SER A 532 -23.83 3.45 -10.50
C SER A 532 -24.12 4.96 -10.59
N SER A 533 -24.72 5.55 -9.55
CA SER A 533 -24.91 6.99 -9.38
C SER A 533 -23.86 7.68 -8.50
N SER A 534 -22.92 6.94 -7.91
CA SER A 534 -21.86 7.52 -7.08
C SER A 534 -20.72 8.07 -7.97
N PRO A 535 -20.07 9.18 -7.58
CA PRO A 535 -18.78 9.55 -8.18
C PRO A 535 -17.72 8.48 -7.85
N PRO A 536 -16.66 8.36 -8.65
CA PRO A 536 -15.55 7.45 -8.37
C PRO A 536 -14.72 7.96 -7.17
N GLY A 537 -13.96 7.07 -6.53
CA GLY A 537 -13.15 7.43 -5.36
C GLY A 537 -11.91 8.28 -5.68
N PRO A 538 -11.19 8.75 -4.64
CA PRO A 538 -10.10 9.72 -4.81
C PRO A 538 -8.89 9.21 -5.60
N ALA A 539 -8.75 7.89 -5.77
CA ALA A 539 -7.75 7.28 -6.66
C ALA A 539 -8.00 7.57 -8.15
N TYR A 540 -9.23 7.93 -8.53
CA TYR A 540 -9.69 7.94 -9.92
C TYR A 540 -10.14 9.32 -10.41
N SER A 541 -10.69 10.16 -9.53
CA SER A 541 -11.08 11.54 -9.82
C SER A 541 -10.53 12.48 -8.75
N PRO A 542 -9.89 13.61 -9.12
CA PRO A 542 -9.39 14.60 -8.17
C PRO A 542 -10.48 15.13 -7.24
N GLN A 543 -10.31 14.89 -5.95
CA GLN A 543 -11.20 15.30 -4.86
C GLN A 543 -10.38 15.35 -3.54
N PRO A 544 -10.96 15.65 -2.37
CA PRO A 544 -10.25 15.54 -1.10
C PRO A 544 -9.71 14.12 -0.88
N LEU A 545 -8.52 14.02 -0.29
CA LEU A 545 -7.72 12.79 -0.13
C LEU A 545 -7.20 12.14 -1.44
N SER A 546 -7.42 12.73 -2.62
CA SER A 546 -6.68 12.32 -3.84
C SER A 546 -5.19 12.59 -3.68
N LEU A 547 -4.35 11.69 -4.18
CA LEU A 547 -2.90 11.88 -4.20
C LEU A 547 -2.50 12.85 -5.32
N VAL A 548 -1.73 13.88 -4.97
CA VAL A 548 -1.39 15.00 -5.85
C VAL A 548 0.02 14.88 -6.40
N SER A 549 1.02 14.60 -5.54
CA SER A 549 2.39 14.44 -6.01
C SER A 549 3.21 13.50 -5.13
N LEU A 550 4.32 13.00 -5.69
CA LEU A 550 5.28 12.14 -5.02
C LEU A 550 6.65 12.78 -5.16
N THR A 551 7.33 12.98 -4.04
CA THR A 551 8.71 13.47 -3.99
C THR A 551 9.60 12.38 -3.44
N GLN A 552 10.59 11.97 -4.23
CA GLN A 552 11.58 10.99 -3.83
C GLN A 552 12.87 11.67 -3.37
N TYR A 553 13.40 11.21 -2.24
CA TYR A 553 14.58 11.75 -1.59
C TYR A 553 15.63 10.65 -1.45
N TYR A 554 16.85 10.86 -1.94
CA TYR A 554 17.93 9.87 -1.88
C TYR A 554 19.19 10.42 -1.19
N ALA A 555 19.92 9.55 -0.49
CA ALA A 555 21.22 9.86 0.11
C ALA A 555 22.34 9.31 -0.81
N ASN A 556 22.99 10.20 -1.56
CA ASN A 556 24.13 9.84 -2.41
C ASN A 556 25.36 9.51 -1.53
N LEU A 557 25.51 8.24 -1.17
CA LEU A 557 26.53 7.77 -0.23
C LEU A 557 27.95 8.09 -0.73
N THR A 558 28.24 7.81 -2.00
CA THR A 558 29.52 8.11 -2.66
C THR A 558 29.99 9.54 -2.39
N ARG A 559 29.11 10.53 -2.68
CA ARG A 559 29.38 11.95 -2.47
C ARG A 559 29.53 12.31 -0.99
N ILE A 560 28.73 11.70 -0.11
CA ILE A 560 28.81 11.95 1.34
C ILE A 560 30.15 11.44 1.87
N HIS A 561 30.62 10.27 1.44
CA HIS A 561 31.93 9.73 1.84
C HIS A 561 33.09 10.53 1.25
N GLU A 562 33.03 10.95 -0.01
CA GLU A 562 34.01 11.88 -0.59
C GLU A 562 34.17 13.16 0.26
N GLN A 563 33.05 13.76 0.68
CA GLN A 563 33.05 14.95 1.53
C GLN A 563 33.60 14.66 2.93
N MET A 564 33.25 13.52 3.54
CA MET A 564 33.81 13.08 4.82
C MET A 564 35.33 12.81 4.77
N HIS A 565 35.84 12.29 3.65
CA HIS A 565 37.28 12.05 3.45
C HIS A 565 38.08 13.33 3.20
N GLN A 566 37.49 14.32 2.52
CA GLN A 566 38.12 15.62 2.30
C GLN A 566 38.16 16.47 3.58
N ASP A 567 37.09 16.42 4.38
CA ASP A 567 36.97 17.20 5.62
C ASP A 567 37.59 16.49 6.84
N LYS A 568 38.81 16.91 7.21
CA LYS A 568 39.51 16.41 8.41
C LYS A 568 38.78 16.66 9.75
N SER A 569 37.67 17.40 9.76
CA SER A 569 36.80 17.56 10.94
C SER A 569 35.63 16.57 11.02
N SER A 570 35.39 15.76 9.98
CA SER A 570 34.29 14.76 9.93
C SER A 570 34.31 13.78 11.11
N ASN A 571 35.50 13.39 11.58
CA ASN A 571 35.71 12.57 12.78
C ASN A 571 35.13 13.14 14.09
N LYS A 572 34.66 14.40 14.11
CA LYS A 572 34.02 15.03 15.28
C LYS A 572 32.48 15.06 15.21
N ASP A 573 31.92 15.14 14.01
CA ASP A 573 30.49 15.00 13.74
C ASP A 573 30.31 14.33 12.37
N PRO A 574 30.08 13.01 12.31
CA PRO A 574 29.93 12.31 11.04
C PRO A 574 28.65 12.72 10.31
N TYR A 575 27.65 13.26 11.01
CA TYR A 575 26.37 13.66 10.44
C TYR A 575 26.44 14.98 9.68
N LYS A 576 27.53 15.75 9.84
CA LYS A 576 27.73 17.08 9.24
C LYS A 576 27.51 17.12 7.72
N HIS A 577 27.90 16.06 7.02
CA HIS A 577 27.78 15.94 5.55
C HIS A 577 26.64 15.03 5.10
N PHE A 578 25.91 14.40 6.03
CA PHE A 578 24.83 13.49 5.68
C PHE A 578 23.55 14.27 5.40
N ALA A 579 23.05 14.17 4.17
CA ALA A 579 21.77 14.72 3.77
C ALA A 579 21.10 13.82 2.72
N TYR A 580 19.78 13.74 2.79
CA TYR A 580 18.97 13.34 1.65
C TYR A 580 18.76 14.53 0.72
N PHE A 581 18.81 14.29 -0.59
CA PHE A 581 18.54 15.26 -1.65
C PHE A 581 17.31 14.81 -2.44
N THR A 582 16.54 15.73 -3.00
CA THR A 582 15.46 15.36 -3.94
C THR A 582 16.06 14.68 -5.18
N GLU A 583 15.59 13.48 -5.50
CA GLU A 583 15.89 12.79 -6.76
C GLU A 583 14.98 13.32 -7.87
N TYR A 584 13.67 13.25 -7.64
CA TYR A 584 12.64 13.84 -8.49
C TYR A 584 11.38 14.17 -7.69
N THR A 585 10.50 14.99 -8.25
CA THR A 585 9.16 15.25 -7.73
C THR A 585 8.18 15.31 -8.88
N THR A 586 7.10 14.52 -8.84
CA THR A 586 6.16 14.40 -9.98
C THR A 586 5.47 15.71 -10.32
N LYS A 587 5.36 16.62 -9.34
CA LYS A 587 4.65 17.92 -9.39
C LYS A 587 5.08 18.82 -10.54
N ASN A 588 6.38 18.87 -10.83
CA ASN A 588 7.01 19.70 -11.86
C ASN A 588 7.99 18.86 -12.71
N ASP A 589 7.70 17.57 -12.94
CA ASP A 589 8.66 16.67 -13.57
C ASP A 589 8.66 16.79 -15.11
N SER A 590 9.75 17.29 -15.69
CA SER A 590 9.87 17.49 -17.14
C SER A 590 9.86 16.20 -17.96
N ALA A 591 10.13 15.04 -17.36
CA ALA A 591 10.08 13.75 -18.03
C ALA A 591 8.69 13.09 -17.91
N TYR A 592 8.16 12.94 -16.69
CA TYR A 592 6.90 12.23 -16.44
C TYR A 592 5.68 13.10 -16.83
N GLN A 593 5.73 14.41 -16.59
CA GLN A 593 4.69 15.37 -17.00
C GLN A 593 3.27 14.93 -16.58
N ILE A 594 3.11 14.45 -15.34
CA ILE A 594 1.81 14.04 -14.78
C ILE A 594 1.23 15.14 -13.89
N GLN A 595 -0.07 15.40 -14.01
CA GLN A 595 -0.76 16.46 -13.27
C GLN A 595 -1.11 16.05 -11.83
N ASP A 596 -1.39 14.76 -11.64
CA ASP A 596 -1.71 14.14 -10.35
C ASP A 596 -1.28 12.65 -10.35
N LEU A 597 -1.58 11.95 -9.25
CA LEU A 597 -1.31 10.52 -9.10
C LEU A 597 -2.59 9.66 -9.21
N THR A 598 -3.61 10.12 -9.93
CA THR A 598 -4.79 9.30 -10.21
C THR A 598 -4.43 8.11 -11.12
N VAL A 599 -5.23 7.04 -11.05
CA VAL A 599 -5.11 5.88 -11.94
C VAL A 599 -5.10 6.30 -13.41
N ARG A 600 -5.85 7.35 -13.78
CA ARG A 600 -5.93 7.84 -15.16
C ARG A 600 -4.63 8.54 -15.61
N SER A 601 -4.01 9.37 -14.76
CA SER A 601 -2.69 9.98 -15.01
C SER A 601 -1.55 8.95 -15.02
N MET A 602 -1.58 7.96 -14.12
CA MET A 602 -0.55 6.93 -14.06
C MET A 602 -0.63 5.96 -15.25
N LEU A 603 -1.83 5.68 -15.79
CA LEU A 603 -1.99 4.91 -17.03
C LEU A 603 -1.50 5.66 -18.27
N ASP A 604 -1.68 6.99 -18.33
CA ASP A 604 -1.09 7.83 -19.38
C ASP A 604 0.45 7.70 -19.40
N LEU A 605 1.07 7.79 -18.22
CA LEU A 605 2.50 7.65 -18.03
C LEU A 605 3.00 6.25 -18.43
N ALA A 606 2.30 5.20 -18.00
CA ALA A 606 2.63 3.82 -18.33
C ALA A 606 2.52 3.52 -19.83
N GLU A 607 1.43 3.92 -20.49
CA GLU A 607 1.25 3.72 -21.93
C GLU A 607 2.29 4.53 -22.73
N ARG A 608 2.64 5.75 -22.28
CA ARG A 608 3.79 6.49 -22.83
C ARG A 608 5.13 5.75 -22.66
N MET A 609 5.37 5.05 -21.55
CA MET A 609 6.56 4.20 -21.34
C MET A 609 6.54 2.90 -22.17
N GLY A 610 5.34 2.34 -22.41
CA GLY A 610 5.14 1.14 -23.21
C GLY A 610 5.47 1.30 -24.70
N ARG A 611 5.38 2.51 -25.24
CA ARG A 611 5.70 2.80 -26.66
C ARG A 611 7.19 2.60 -26.99
N ASP A 612 7.49 2.16 -28.21
CA ASP A 612 8.86 2.11 -28.75
C ASP A 612 9.41 3.50 -29.08
N SER A 613 8.52 4.40 -29.51
CA SER A 613 8.88 5.77 -29.89
C SER A 613 7.80 6.77 -29.48
N LEU A 614 8.23 7.99 -29.16
CA LEU A 614 7.36 9.11 -28.86
C LEU A 614 7.27 10.03 -30.09
N LYS A 615 6.08 10.61 -30.30
CA LYS A 615 5.89 11.75 -31.19
C LYS A 615 6.24 13.00 -30.39
N LEU A 616 7.01 13.91 -30.98
CA LEU A 616 7.24 15.22 -30.38
C LEU A 616 5.91 15.98 -30.26
N SER A 617 5.70 16.61 -29.12
CA SER A 617 4.87 17.80 -28.98
C SER A 617 5.62 19.04 -29.49
N ASP A 618 4.95 20.17 -29.66
CA ASP A 618 5.62 21.42 -30.04
C ASP A 618 6.45 22.02 -28.89
N GLU A 619 6.19 21.63 -27.63
CA GLU A 619 6.97 22.05 -26.44
C GLU A 619 8.33 21.32 -26.34
N ASP A 620 8.40 20.06 -26.82
CA ASP A 620 9.66 19.28 -26.88
C ASP A 620 10.73 19.93 -27.77
N LEU A 621 10.37 20.93 -28.59
CA LEU A 621 11.27 21.60 -29.53
C LEU A 621 12.23 22.60 -28.87
N GLU A 622 11.90 23.17 -27.71
CA GLU A 622 12.79 24.14 -27.03
C GLU A 622 13.98 23.48 -26.30
N ASP A 623 13.85 22.23 -25.87
CA ASP A 623 14.99 21.45 -25.38
C ASP A 623 15.91 20.98 -26.53
N VAL A 624 15.37 20.84 -27.75
CA VAL A 624 16.16 20.47 -28.95
C VAL A 624 17.13 21.59 -29.35
N GLU A 625 16.81 22.87 -29.16
CA GLU A 625 17.75 23.96 -29.46
C GLU A 625 19.00 23.95 -28.55
N ARG A 626 18.92 23.37 -27.34
CA ARG A 626 20.06 23.25 -26.41
C ARG A 626 21.02 22.10 -26.74
N ASP A 627 20.55 21.02 -27.35
CA ASP A 627 21.38 19.86 -27.75
C ASP A 627 21.97 19.96 -29.18
N VAL A 628 21.39 20.77 -30.08
CA VAL A 628 21.67 20.70 -31.53
C VAL A 628 22.90 21.51 -32.01
N ASP A 629 23.47 22.42 -31.22
CA ASP A 629 24.54 23.32 -31.69
C ASP A 629 25.88 22.61 -32.05
N LEU A 630 26.00 21.30 -31.76
CA LEU A 630 27.17 20.48 -32.10
C LEU A 630 27.11 19.75 -33.46
N SER A 631 26.03 19.84 -34.28
CA SER A 631 25.96 19.07 -35.54
C SER A 631 25.30 19.75 -36.76
N LYS A 632 25.80 20.91 -37.17
CA LYS A 632 25.34 21.61 -38.38
C LYS A 632 25.69 20.89 -39.71
N LYS A 633 24.73 20.11 -40.27
CA LYS A 633 24.62 19.85 -41.73
C LYS A 633 23.17 19.96 -42.21
N LYS A 634 22.96 20.69 -43.31
CA LYS A 634 21.65 20.96 -43.93
C LYS A 634 21.17 19.77 -44.77
N GLY A 635 19.87 19.44 -44.74
CA GLY A 635 19.30 18.43 -45.66
C GLY A 635 17.81 18.10 -45.47
N ASP A 636 16.97 18.78 -46.26
CA ASP A 636 15.59 18.43 -46.68
C ASP A 636 14.42 18.30 -45.68
N LYS A 637 13.21 18.32 -46.26
CA LYS A 637 11.90 18.48 -45.58
C LYS A 637 11.14 17.17 -45.36
N HIS A 638 10.15 17.24 -44.46
CA HIS A 638 9.12 16.22 -44.18
C HIS A 638 9.63 14.81 -43.81
N LYS A 639 10.02 14.66 -42.54
CA LYS A 639 9.83 13.41 -41.80
C LYS A 639 8.97 13.69 -40.57
N THR A 640 8.03 12.80 -40.27
CA THR A 640 7.39 12.73 -38.95
C THR A 640 8.45 12.31 -37.94
N SER A 641 8.92 13.25 -37.12
CA SER A 641 10.01 13.02 -36.18
C SER A 641 9.54 12.18 -34.99
N THR A 642 9.88 10.89 -35.00
CA THR A 642 9.68 9.97 -33.88
C THR A 642 11.02 9.71 -33.20
N ARG A 643 11.12 10.03 -31.91
CA ARG A 643 12.34 9.79 -31.10
C ARG A 643 12.25 8.42 -30.43
N LYS A 644 13.38 7.72 -30.26
CA LYS A 644 13.49 6.58 -29.33
C LYS A 644 12.89 6.98 -27.98
N ASN A 645 12.18 6.08 -27.30
CA ASN A 645 11.49 6.40 -26.05
C ASN A 645 12.46 6.67 -24.88
N HIS A 646 12.87 7.93 -24.69
CA HIS A 646 13.76 8.35 -23.61
C HIS A 646 13.09 8.26 -22.23
N LEU A 647 11.75 8.36 -22.14
CA LEU A 647 11.01 8.27 -20.89
C LEU A 647 11.22 6.92 -20.19
N TRP A 648 11.34 5.83 -20.96
CA TRP A 648 11.71 4.52 -20.42
C TRP A 648 13.11 4.51 -19.79
N LYS A 649 14.10 5.15 -20.44
CA LYS A 649 15.46 5.27 -19.87
C LYS A 649 15.47 6.10 -18.58
N VAL A 650 14.66 7.17 -18.51
CA VAL A 650 14.49 7.96 -17.27
C VAL A 650 13.82 7.15 -16.17
N PHE A 651 12.77 6.39 -16.50
CA PHE A 651 12.11 5.48 -15.55
C PHE A 651 13.09 4.45 -14.99
N ILE A 652 13.88 3.77 -15.84
CA ILE A 652 14.87 2.79 -15.38
C ILE A 652 15.98 3.44 -14.53
N LYS A 653 16.42 4.67 -14.83
CA LYS A 653 17.35 5.39 -13.95
C LYS A 653 16.76 5.61 -12.55
N ARG A 654 15.50 6.01 -12.44
CA ARG A 654 14.80 6.19 -11.16
C ARG A 654 14.50 4.88 -10.43
N ALA A 655 14.16 3.82 -11.17
CA ALA A 655 13.96 2.47 -10.64
C ALA A 655 15.16 1.96 -9.83
N PHE A 656 16.37 2.35 -10.24
CA PHE A 656 17.63 2.03 -9.58
C PHE A 656 18.30 3.25 -8.90
N VAL A 657 17.54 4.29 -8.55
CA VAL A 657 17.99 5.49 -7.81
C VAL A 657 19.29 6.09 -8.38
N HIS A 658 19.39 6.16 -9.71
CA HIS A 658 20.54 6.61 -10.50
C HIS A 658 21.88 5.87 -10.25
N THR A 659 21.91 4.73 -9.55
CA THR A 659 23.17 3.97 -9.31
C THR A 659 23.61 3.10 -10.50
N LYS A 660 22.87 3.13 -11.63
CA LYS A 660 23.15 2.29 -12.80
C LYS A 660 23.64 3.09 -14.00
N PRO A 661 24.77 2.67 -14.62
CA PRO A 661 25.38 3.43 -15.70
C PRO A 661 24.58 3.29 -17.00
N ASP A 662 24.68 4.30 -17.86
CA ASP A 662 23.86 4.44 -19.06
C ASP A 662 24.02 3.28 -20.07
N ASP A 663 25.17 2.60 -20.07
CA ASP A 663 25.50 1.47 -20.95
C ASP A 663 24.93 0.14 -20.43
N GLU A 664 24.98 -0.13 -19.12
CA GLU A 664 24.24 -1.25 -18.52
C GLU A 664 22.73 -1.10 -18.78
N ILE A 665 22.22 0.13 -18.69
CA ILE A 665 20.81 0.43 -18.97
C ILE A 665 20.48 0.18 -20.45
N ASP A 666 21.24 0.74 -21.38
CA ASP A 666 20.99 0.54 -22.82
C ASP A 666 21.15 -0.94 -23.24
N GLN A 667 22.06 -1.70 -22.61
CA GLN A 667 22.24 -3.13 -22.87
C GLN A 667 21.07 -3.98 -22.36
N ARG A 668 20.47 -3.64 -21.21
CA ARG A 668 19.46 -4.47 -20.53
C ARG A 668 18.01 -4.02 -20.74
N PHE A 669 17.77 -2.79 -21.21
CA PHE A 669 16.43 -2.18 -21.26
C PHE A 669 16.05 -1.49 -22.59
N GLY A 670 16.99 -1.26 -23.52
CA GLY A 670 16.74 -1.02 -24.96
C GLY A 670 16.64 0.42 -25.48
#